data_AF-A0A178AY20-F1
#
_entry.id   AF-A0A178AY20-F1
#
_cell.length_a   1.000
_cell.length_b   1.000
_cell.length_c   1.000
_cell.angle_alpha   90.00
_cell.angle_beta   90.00
_cell.angle_gamma   90.00
#
_symmetry.space_group_name_H-M   'P 1'
#
loop_
_entity.id
_entity.type
_entity.pdbx_description
1 polymer ?
#
loop_
_entity_poly.entity_id
_entity_poly.type
_entity_poly.pdbx_seq_one_letter_code
_entity_poly.pdbx_strand_id
1 'polypeptide(L)'
;MDLNTAAANSTVSDAPGQIPNDGTGIVQLDGYLEPFTAALKSRFSKAQQWIKKIDETEGGLEKFSRGYEKYGFNVQANGDVVYREWAPNAMRAFLIGDFNNWDRDATPMTKNDFGVFEVTIPGKDGQPTIPHDSKIKVSFVVPNDHARQERLPAWITRVTQELSVSPVYDARFWNPPQKYVWKNKRPKKPESARIYEAHVGISSPEPKVATYKEFTQNILPRIKHLGYNTIQLMAVMEHAYYASFGYQINSFFAASSRYGFPDDLKELIDTAHGMGITVLLDMVHSHASKNVLDGLNMFDNSDHLYFHEGAKGRHELWDSRLFNYGNHEVLRFLLSNLRFWMEEYQFDGFRFDGVTSMLYTHHGIGTGFSGGYHEYFGASVDEEAVVYLMLANELLHQLYPGVITIAEDVSGMPGLCVSLSLGGIGFDYRLAMAVPDLYIKWLKEKQDIDWDMGALVFTLTNRRHGEKTIAYAESHDQALVGDKTLLFWLCDAEMYTNMSDLSELTPVINRGLSLHKMIRLITHGLGGEGYLNFEGNEFGHPEWLDFPREGNNNSFTYARRQFNLVDDGLLRYRYLNEFDSKMQWTEEKYGWLHSPQAYVSLKHEGDKVIVFERAGLLWVFNFHPQNSFTDYRVGVEQEGTYKIVLSTDAKQFGGHGNVDESTRFFTTPFAWNNRKNFLQPNVIDSCFVVTSISSEESIRRAPLQSLDQFIRYTSSKAPPHSQVKNFAPALSARFASTDAAKDGKIHQVIGAVVDVKFDTEQLPSILNALTTQNGDQKLTLEVAQHLGESIVRCAGTEGLVRGAKATDTGAPIMIPVGRGTLGRIMNVTGDPIDERGPIKATKMAPIHADPPEFVEQSTSAEVLVTGIKVVDLLAPYARGGKIGLFGGAGVGKTVFIQELINNIAKAHGGFSVFTGVGERTREGNDLYKEMQETSVIQLDGDSKVALVFGQMNEPPGARARVALTGLTVAEYFRDEEGQDVLLFIDNIFRFTQAGSEVSALLGRIPSAVGYQPTLAVDMGLMQERITTTSKGSITSVQAVYVPADDLTDPAPATTFAHLDATTVLSRGISELGIYPAVDPLDSKSRILDPRIIGDDHYDTATKVQQILQEYKSLQDIIAILGMDELSEADKLTVERARKIQRFLSQPFAVAQVFTGIEGQLVDIKETIRSFKAILNGEGDDLPEGAFYMVGDIASARAKGEKILAELEKS
;
A
#
# COMPACT_ATOMS: atom_id res chain seq x y z
N MET A 1 -37.52 0.29 -2.29
CA MET A 1 -36.80 1.42 -1.64
C MET A 1 -35.98 2.07 -2.74
N ASP A 2 -36.50 3.17 -3.30
CA ASP A 2 -35.86 3.96 -4.37
C ASP A 2 -35.30 5.29 -3.81
N LEU A 3 -34.96 5.33 -2.52
CA LEU A 3 -34.61 6.59 -1.83
C LEU A 3 -33.34 7.24 -2.38
N ASN A 4 -32.34 6.45 -2.80
CA ASN A 4 -31.09 6.98 -3.40
C ASN A 4 -31.29 7.51 -4.83
N THR A 5 -32.20 6.94 -5.62
CA THR A 5 -32.47 7.36 -7.01
C THR A 5 -33.54 8.46 -7.11
N ALA A 6 -34.42 8.56 -6.12
CA ALA A 6 -35.48 9.58 -6.05
C ALA A 6 -35.03 10.88 -5.35
N ALA A 7 -33.97 10.82 -4.53
CA ALA A 7 -33.40 12.03 -3.93
C ALA A 7 -32.70 12.85 -5.01
N ALA A 8 -33.22 14.05 -5.30
CA ALA A 8 -32.45 15.04 -6.04
C ALA A 8 -31.17 15.29 -5.25
N ASN A 9 -30.00 15.21 -5.90
CA ASN A 9 -28.71 15.42 -5.23
C ASN A 9 -28.64 16.79 -4.54
N SER A 10 -29.50 17.74 -4.94
CA SER A 10 -29.50 19.11 -4.44
C SER A 10 -30.02 19.28 -3.01
N THR A 11 -29.24 20.04 -2.24
CA THR A 11 -29.54 20.52 -0.88
C THR A 11 -30.64 21.59 -0.79
N VAL A 12 -31.19 22.08 -1.92
CA VAL A 12 -32.11 23.23 -1.96
C VAL A 12 -33.59 22.83 -1.95
N SER A 13 -33.91 21.54 -2.08
CA SER A 13 -35.30 21.04 -1.96
C SER A 13 -35.54 20.40 -0.60
N ASP A 14 -36.69 20.68 0.02
CA ASP A 14 -37.16 19.96 1.21
C ASP A 14 -37.09 18.44 0.96
N ALA A 15 -36.45 17.71 1.87
CA ALA A 15 -36.31 16.26 1.74
C ALA A 15 -37.71 15.62 1.60
N PRO A 16 -37.93 14.73 0.61
CA PRO A 16 -39.24 14.10 0.45
C PRO A 16 -39.56 13.20 1.66
N GLY A 17 -40.60 13.57 2.43
CA GLY A 17 -41.10 12.81 3.58
C GLY A 17 -40.59 13.29 4.95
N GLN A 18 -40.69 12.44 5.97
CA GLN A 18 -40.24 12.72 7.36
C GLN A 18 -38.72 12.59 7.55
N ILE A 19 -37.90 12.93 6.54
CA ILE A 19 -36.44 12.77 6.61
C ILE A 19 -35.80 14.04 7.22
N PRO A 20 -35.00 13.93 8.29
CA PRO A 20 -34.31 15.08 8.88
C PRO A 20 -33.32 15.74 7.91
N ASN A 21 -33.44 17.05 7.69
CA ASN A 21 -32.48 17.83 6.89
C ASN A 21 -31.25 18.25 7.73
N ASP A 22 -30.60 17.28 8.36
CA ASP A 22 -29.41 17.48 9.18
C ASP A 22 -28.27 16.50 8.85
N GLY A 23 -28.37 15.81 7.70
CA GLY A 23 -27.40 14.82 7.26
C GLY A 23 -27.54 13.44 7.91
N THR A 24 -28.63 13.18 8.67
CA THR A 24 -28.88 11.86 9.27
C THR A 24 -29.87 10.99 8.49
N GLY A 25 -30.30 11.41 7.31
CA GLY A 25 -31.23 10.64 6.46
C GLY A 25 -30.74 9.22 6.13
N ILE A 26 -29.42 9.05 5.98
CA ILE A 26 -28.77 7.78 5.69
C ILE A 26 -28.99 6.73 6.79
N VAL A 27 -29.28 7.13 8.03
CA VAL A 27 -29.59 6.20 9.13
C VAL A 27 -30.86 5.38 8.84
N GLN A 28 -31.77 5.89 7.99
CA GLN A 28 -32.95 5.13 7.56
C GLN A 28 -32.60 4.00 6.57
N LEU A 29 -31.51 4.15 5.82
CA LEU A 29 -30.98 3.12 4.93
C LEU A 29 -30.11 2.13 5.71
N ASP A 30 -29.39 2.64 6.71
CA ASP A 30 -28.44 1.86 7.51
C ASP A 30 -28.49 2.25 8.99
N GLY A 31 -29.26 1.49 9.77
CA GLY A 31 -29.45 1.73 11.21
C GLY A 31 -28.17 1.60 12.05
N TYR A 32 -27.12 0.94 11.54
CA TYR A 32 -25.84 0.85 12.26
C TYR A 32 -25.08 2.18 12.32
N LEU A 33 -25.51 3.19 11.55
CA LEU A 33 -24.98 4.55 11.60
C LEU A 33 -25.53 5.38 12.76
N GLU A 34 -26.58 4.93 13.46
CA GLU A 34 -27.22 5.67 14.57
C GLU A 34 -26.21 6.17 15.64
N PRO A 35 -25.23 5.35 16.09
CA PRO A 35 -24.22 5.79 17.07
C PRO A 35 -23.30 6.90 16.55
N PHE A 36 -23.21 7.10 15.23
CA PHE A 36 -22.28 8.02 14.56
C PHE A 36 -22.98 9.27 14.01
N THR A 37 -24.25 9.48 14.36
CA THR A 37 -25.05 10.65 13.95
C THR A 37 -24.38 11.99 14.23
N ALA A 38 -23.61 12.11 15.31
CA ALA A 38 -22.85 13.34 15.60
C ALA A 38 -21.80 13.65 14.53
N ALA A 39 -21.05 12.64 14.07
CA ALA A 39 -20.06 12.80 13.00
C ALA A 39 -20.73 13.13 11.66
N LEU A 40 -21.85 12.48 11.33
CA LEU A 40 -22.64 12.77 10.14
C LEU A 40 -23.15 14.22 10.12
N LYS A 41 -23.74 14.68 11.24
CA LYS A 41 -24.19 16.08 11.39
C LYS A 41 -23.05 17.07 11.28
N SER A 42 -21.89 16.76 11.86
CA SER A 42 -20.68 17.61 11.78
C SER A 42 -20.27 17.84 10.32
N ARG A 43 -20.09 16.75 9.56
CA ARG A 43 -19.67 16.79 8.15
C ARG A 43 -20.68 17.52 7.28
N PHE A 44 -21.97 17.17 7.43
CA PHE A 44 -23.05 17.84 6.70
C PHE A 44 -23.09 19.34 7.01
N SER A 45 -23.04 19.72 8.29
CA SER A 45 -23.01 21.13 8.69
C SER A 45 -21.81 21.88 8.12
N LYS A 46 -20.63 21.27 8.08
CA LYS A 46 -19.42 21.89 7.49
C LYS A 46 -19.56 22.08 5.98
N ALA A 47 -20.09 21.11 5.26
CA ALA A 47 -20.38 21.24 3.84
C ALA A 47 -21.36 22.40 3.58
N GLN A 48 -22.46 22.48 4.36
CA GLN A 48 -23.43 23.57 4.27
C GLN A 48 -22.81 24.95 4.57
N GLN A 49 -21.91 25.03 5.54
CA GLN A 49 -21.19 26.28 5.84
C GLN A 49 -20.32 26.74 4.66
N TRP A 50 -19.63 25.80 3.99
CA TRP A 50 -18.86 26.12 2.79
C TRP A 50 -19.74 26.55 1.61
N ILE A 51 -20.84 25.84 1.34
CA ILE A 51 -21.80 26.22 0.28
C ILE A 51 -22.30 27.64 0.54
N LYS A 52 -22.78 27.91 1.76
CA LYS A 52 -23.27 29.23 2.15
C LYS A 52 -22.20 30.32 1.99
N LYS A 53 -20.97 30.04 2.42
CA LYS A 53 -19.85 30.98 2.28
C LYS A 53 -19.59 31.29 0.81
N ILE A 54 -19.53 30.28 -0.04
CA ILE A 54 -19.31 30.44 -1.50
C ILE A 54 -20.48 31.18 -2.15
N ASP A 55 -21.73 30.92 -1.76
CA ASP A 55 -22.90 31.67 -2.22
C ASP A 55 -22.77 33.16 -1.89
N GLU A 56 -22.40 33.48 -0.65
CA GLU A 56 -22.27 34.86 -0.16
C GLU A 56 -21.08 35.61 -0.78
N THR A 57 -19.92 34.96 -0.95
CA THR A 57 -18.69 35.63 -1.38
C THR A 57 -18.41 35.55 -2.89
N GLU A 58 -18.90 34.51 -3.57
CA GLU A 58 -18.53 34.19 -4.96
C GLU A 58 -19.74 34.07 -5.89
N GLY A 59 -20.96 34.13 -5.34
CA GLY A 59 -22.21 34.01 -6.10
C GLY A 59 -22.56 32.58 -6.48
N GLY A 60 -22.07 31.61 -5.69
CA GLY A 60 -22.44 30.21 -5.70
C GLY A 60 -21.44 29.27 -6.39
N LEU A 61 -21.61 27.97 -6.13
CA LEU A 61 -20.70 26.90 -6.60
C LEU A 61 -20.48 26.94 -8.12
N GLU A 62 -21.52 27.27 -8.89
CA GLU A 62 -21.45 27.41 -10.35
C GLU A 62 -20.42 28.46 -10.77
N LYS A 63 -20.52 29.69 -10.25
CA LYS A 63 -19.59 30.79 -10.57
C LYS A 63 -18.21 30.55 -9.97
N PHE A 64 -18.15 29.96 -8.77
CA PHE A 64 -16.92 29.66 -8.07
C PHE A 64 -16.02 28.69 -8.85
N SER A 65 -16.63 27.65 -9.44
CA SER A 65 -15.96 26.65 -10.28
C SER A 65 -15.53 27.15 -11.66
N ARG A 66 -15.84 28.40 -12.05
CA ARG A 66 -15.33 29.03 -13.27
C ARG A 66 -14.01 29.77 -13.02
N GLY A 67 -13.21 29.30 -12.07
CA GLY A 67 -11.91 29.90 -11.71
C GLY A 67 -10.96 29.99 -12.90
N TYR A 68 -10.99 29.02 -13.82
CA TYR A 68 -10.16 29.01 -15.03
C TYR A 68 -10.50 30.13 -16.04
N GLU A 69 -11.70 30.74 -15.97
CA GLU A 69 -12.05 31.94 -16.76
C GLU A 69 -11.48 33.23 -16.15
N LYS A 70 -10.86 33.14 -14.97
CA LYS A 70 -10.25 34.27 -14.24
C LYS A 70 -8.75 34.07 -14.05
N TYR A 71 -8.34 32.92 -13.57
CA TYR A 71 -6.96 32.52 -13.30
C TYR A 71 -6.31 31.92 -14.55
N GLY A 72 -4.97 31.92 -14.59
CA GLY A 72 -4.25 31.54 -15.80
C GLY A 72 -4.42 32.57 -16.91
N PHE A 73 -4.25 32.14 -18.16
CA PHE A 73 -4.29 33.03 -19.33
C PHE A 73 -5.68 33.10 -19.93
N ASN A 74 -6.22 34.32 -20.03
CA ASN A 74 -7.54 34.58 -20.58
C ASN A 74 -7.44 35.61 -21.72
N VAL A 75 -7.75 35.17 -22.94
CA VAL A 75 -7.72 36.03 -24.13
C VAL A 75 -9.07 36.73 -24.31
N GLN A 76 -9.04 38.06 -24.31
CA GLN A 76 -10.20 38.92 -24.49
C GLN A 76 -10.54 39.13 -25.98
N ALA A 77 -11.76 39.57 -26.27
CA ALA A 77 -12.25 39.77 -27.64
C ALA A 77 -11.48 40.87 -28.42
N ASN A 78 -10.83 41.80 -27.72
CA ASN A 78 -9.97 42.83 -28.31
C ASN A 78 -8.51 42.37 -28.54
N GLY A 79 -8.19 41.12 -28.20
CA GLY A 79 -6.85 40.55 -28.28
C GLY A 79 -6.01 40.70 -27.00
N ASP A 80 -6.50 41.42 -25.98
CA ASP A 80 -5.76 41.53 -24.72
C ASP A 80 -5.65 40.17 -24.03
N VAL A 81 -4.50 39.88 -23.42
CA VAL A 81 -4.28 38.67 -22.62
C VAL A 81 -4.19 39.04 -21.16
N VAL A 82 -5.19 38.64 -20.38
CA VAL A 82 -5.21 38.80 -18.92
C VAL A 82 -4.60 37.55 -18.30
N TYR A 83 -3.58 37.72 -17.45
CA TYR A 83 -2.97 36.64 -16.68
C TYR A 83 -3.14 36.90 -15.19
N ARG A 84 -3.67 35.92 -14.45
CA ARG A 84 -3.81 35.96 -12.98
C ARG A 84 -3.22 34.73 -12.32
N GLU A 85 -2.57 34.95 -11.17
CA GLU A 85 -1.94 33.87 -10.39
C GLU A 85 -1.99 34.12 -8.89
N TRP A 86 -2.23 33.07 -8.10
CA TRP A 86 -2.28 33.17 -6.63
C TRP A 86 -0.92 32.82 -6.02
N ALA A 87 -0.28 33.79 -5.37
CA ALA A 87 1.06 33.64 -4.77
C ALA A 87 1.26 34.60 -3.58
N PRO A 88 0.50 34.46 -2.49
CA PRO A 88 0.48 35.40 -1.37
C PRO A 88 1.84 35.60 -0.69
N ASN A 89 2.74 34.62 -0.68
CA ASN A 89 4.06 34.77 -0.09
C ASN A 89 5.04 35.56 -0.98
N ALA A 90 4.78 35.65 -2.29
CA ALA A 90 5.63 36.42 -3.20
C ALA A 90 5.49 37.93 -2.98
N MET A 91 6.62 38.66 -2.97
CA MET A 91 6.62 40.12 -2.84
C MET A 91 6.24 40.81 -4.16
N ARG A 92 6.82 40.33 -5.26
CA ARG A 92 6.61 40.83 -6.63
C ARG A 92 6.50 39.64 -7.57
N ALA A 93 5.72 39.79 -8.63
CA ALA A 93 5.61 38.80 -9.70
C ALA A 93 5.76 39.46 -11.07
N PHE A 94 6.30 38.71 -12.03
CA PHE A 94 6.49 39.14 -13.42
C PHE A 94 6.09 38.00 -14.35
N LEU A 95 5.40 38.33 -15.43
CA LEU A 95 5.14 37.38 -16.51
C LEU A 95 6.30 37.46 -17.51
N ILE A 96 6.91 36.32 -17.84
CA ILE A 96 8.09 36.24 -18.73
C ILE A 96 7.87 35.19 -19.81
N GLY A 97 8.53 35.32 -20.95
CA GLY A 97 8.49 34.31 -22.01
C GLY A 97 9.09 34.80 -23.32
N ASP A 98 8.88 34.04 -24.39
CA ASP A 98 9.41 34.41 -25.71
C ASP A 98 8.89 35.78 -26.18
N PHE A 99 7.64 36.12 -25.84
CA PHE A 99 6.99 37.38 -26.24
C PHE A 99 7.68 38.65 -25.72
N ASN A 100 8.46 38.54 -24.64
CA ASN A 100 9.22 39.65 -24.07
C ASN A 100 10.74 39.37 -24.03
N ASN A 101 11.21 38.41 -24.84
CA ASN A 101 12.61 37.96 -24.88
C ASN A 101 13.15 37.49 -23.52
N TRP A 102 12.29 36.90 -22.68
CA TRP A 102 12.63 36.46 -21.33
C TRP A 102 13.16 37.57 -20.40
N ASP A 103 12.82 38.83 -20.68
CA ASP A 103 13.13 39.94 -19.80
C ASP A 103 12.36 39.80 -18.48
N ARG A 104 13.11 39.67 -17.38
CA ARG A 104 12.62 39.38 -16.03
C ARG A 104 11.92 40.55 -15.34
N ASP A 105 12.01 41.75 -15.91
CA ASP A 105 11.48 42.98 -15.33
C ASP A 105 10.50 43.71 -16.26
N ALA A 106 10.40 43.29 -17.54
CA ALA A 106 9.57 43.96 -18.55
C ALA A 106 8.05 43.93 -18.29
N THR A 107 7.55 42.91 -17.57
CA THR A 107 6.10 42.67 -17.42
C THR A 107 5.70 42.44 -15.95
N PRO A 108 5.77 43.49 -15.10
CA PRO A 108 5.40 43.41 -13.70
C PRO A 108 3.90 43.18 -13.52
N MET A 109 3.54 42.37 -12.52
CA MET A 109 2.16 42.10 -12.14
C MET A 109 1.76 42.91 -10.90
N THR A 110 0.48 43.22 -10.78
CA THR A 110 -0.10 43.95 -9.63
C THR A 110 -0.72 42.96 -8.64
N LYS A 111 -0.32 43.02 -7.37
CA LYS A 111 -0.86 42.17 -6.28
C LYS A 111 -2.08 42.83 -5.63
N ASN A 112 -3.14 42.07 -5.40
CA ASN A 112 -4.30 42.51 -4.61
C ASN A 112 -4.20 42.10 -3.13
N ASP A 113 -5.20 42.47 -2.32
CA ASP A 113 -5.23 42.22 -0.88
C ASP A 113 -5.30 40.73 -0.50
N PHE A 114 -5.70 39.86 -1.42
CA PHE A 114 -5.77 38.40 -1.23
C PHE A 114 -4.51 37.67 -1.72
N GLY A 115 -3.49 38.42 -2.17
CA GLY A 115 -2.25 37.85 -2.68
C GLY A 115 -2.34 37.28 -4.10
N VAL A 116 -3.35 37.69 -4.86
CA VAL A 116 -3.48 37.37 -6.28
C VAL A 116 -2.78 38.44 -7.10
N PHE A 117 -1.89 38.01 -8.00
CA PHE A 117 -1.20 38.86 -8.96
C PHE A 117 -1.97 38.88 -10.29
N GLU A 118 -2.06 40.05 -10.92
CA GLU A 118 -2.69 40.23 -12.23
C GLU A 118 -1.81 41.08 -13.17
N VAL A 119 -1.80 40.76 -14.46
CA VAL A 119 -1.30 41.63 -15.52
C VAL A 119 -2.17 41.50 -16.77
N THR A 120 -2.32 42.60 -17.52
CA THR A 120 -2.95 42.60 -18.85
C THR A 120 -1.90 42.95 -19.89
N ILE A 121 -1.67 42.02 -20.83
CA ILE A 121 -0.80 42.24 -21.99
C ILE A 121 -1.67 42.73 -23.14
N PRO A 122 -1.46 43.96 -23.64
CA PRO A 122 -2.33 44.54 -24.67
C PRO A 122 -2.23 43.74 -25.97
N GLY A 123 -3.38 43.50 -26.60
CA GLY A 123 -3.48 42.94 -27.94
C GLY A 123 -3.06 43.95 -29.00
N LYS A 124 -2.81 43.45 -30.22
CA LYS A 124 -2.52 44.27 -31.39
C LYS A 124 -3.39 43.82 -32.55
N ASP A 125 -4.08 44.78 -33.18
CA ASP A 125 -4.98 44.53 -34.33
C ASP A 125 -6.05 43.46 -34.05
N GLY A 126 -6.56 43.40 -32.81
CA GLY A 126 -7.55 42.42 -32.37
C GLY A 126 -6.98 41.01 -32.11
N GLN A 127 -5.66 40.84 -32.09
CA GLN A 127 -4.98 39.57 -31.85
C GLN A 127 -4.08 39.62 -30.61
N PRO A 128 -3.88 38.48 -29.92
CA PRO A 128 -2.91 38.37 -28.84
C PRO A 128 -1.48 38.71 -29.28
N THR A 129 -0.78 39.46 -28.45
CA THR A 129 0.66 39.76 -28.65
C THR A 129 1.56 38.64 -28.18
N ILE A 130 1.09 37.77 -27.28
CA ILE A 130 1.76 36.51 -26.94
C ILE A 130 1.48 35.51 -28.07
N PRO A 131 2.49 35.06 -28.83
CA PRO A 131 2.26 34.12 -29.94
C PRO A 131 1.75 32.76 -29.44
N HIS A 132 0.84 32.14 -30.17
CA HIS A 132 0.39 30.76 -29.89
C HIS A 132 1.58 29.79 -29.81
N ASP A 133 1.54 28.89 -28.82
CA ASP A 133 2.53 27.83 -28.53
C ASP A 133 3.94 28.36 -28.20
N SER A 134 4.07 29.65 -27.89
CA SER A 134 5.30 30.23 -27.37
C SER A 134 5.53 29.89 -25.89
N LYS A 135 6.80 29.86 -25.48
CA LYS A 135 7.18 29.51 -24.11
C LYS A 135 6.92 30.68 -23.16
N ILE A 136 6.46 30.35 -21.95
CA ILE A 136 6.10 31.31 -20.90
C ILE A 136 6.43 30.75 -19.51
N LYS A 137 6.71 31.64 -18.55
CA LYS A 137 6.82 31.34 -17.11
C LYS A 137 6.31 32.51 -16.28
N VAL A 138 6.03 32.25 -15.01
CA VAL A 138 5.87 33.31 -14.00
C VAL A 138 7.13 33.38 -13.14
N SER A 139 7.59 34.59 -12.85
CA SER A 139 8.77 34.87 -12.05
C SER A 139 8.38 35.59 -10.76
N PHE A 140 8.72 35.02 -9.60
CA PHE A 140 8.47 35.57 -8.28
C PHE A 140 9.74 36.09 -7.64
N VAL A 141 9.62 37.18 -6.87
CA VAL A 141 10.64 37.66 -5.94
C VAL A 141 10.13 37.41 -4.52
N VAL A 142 10.90 36.66 -3.72
CA VAL A 142 10.46 36.17 -2.40
C VAL A 142 11.05 36.98 -1.22
N PRO A 143 10.49 36.91 0.00
CA PRO A 143 10.83 37.83 1.09
C PRO A 143 12.23 37.70 1.72
N ASN A 144 12.79 36.48 1.82
CA ASN A 144 13.94 36.24 2.71
C ASN A 144 15.28 36.72 2.13
N ASP A 145 15.59 36.34 0.90
CA ASP A 145 16.86 36.61 0.21
C ASP A 145 16.66 37.45 -1.07
N HIS A 146 15.42 37.87 -1.33
CA HIS A 146 15.01 38.46 -2.61
C HIS A 146 15.39 37.60 -3.82
N ALA A 147 15.56 36.29 -3.64
CA ALA A 147 15.83 35.38 -4.74
C ALA A 147 14.66 35.40 -5.72
N ARG A 148 15.04 35.26 -6.99
CA ARG A 148 14.07 35.14 -8.07
C ARG A 148 13.83 33.66 -8.34
N GLN A 149 12.55 33.29 -8.39
CA GLN A 149 12.14 31.93 -8.68
C GLN A 149 11.18 31.92 -9.85
N GLU A 150 11.41 31.02 -10.80
CA GLU A 150 10.57 30.87 -11.98
C GLU A 150 9.76 29.58 -11.87
N ARG A 151 8.48 29.64 -12.25
CA ARG A 151 7.53 28.53 -12.17
C ARG A 151 6.69 28.43 -13.44
N LEU A 152 6.18 27.23 -13.70
CA LEU A 152 5.10 27.05 -14.66
C LEU A 152 3.80 27.56 -14.04
N PRO A 153 3.01 28.41 -14.72
CA PRO A 153 1.73 28.89 -14.19
C PRO A 153 0.83 27.75 -13.72
N ALA A 154 0.23 27.86 -12.53
CA ALA A 154 -0.52 26.75 -11.91
C ALA A 154 -1.75 26.33 -12.73
N TRP A 155 -2.28 27.28 -13.51
CA TRP A 155 -3.46 27.14 -14.36
C TRP A 155 -3.11 26.96 -15.85
N ILE A 156 -1.87 26.57 -16.17
CA ILE A 156 -1.44 26.36 -17.54
C ILE A 156 -2.19 25.20 -18.20
N THR A 157 -2.60 25.36 -19.46
CA THR A 157 -3.37 24.36 -20.22
C THR A 157 -2.53 23.50 -21.15
N ARG A 158 -1.24 23.85 -21.31
CA ARG A 158 -0.28 23.07 -22.08
C ARG A 158 1.13 23.29 -21.56
N VAL A 159 1.85 22.20 -21.40
CA VAL A 159 3.29 22.20 -21.20
C VAL A 159 3.92 21.24 -22.22
N THR A 160 5.24 21.29 -22.40
CA THR A 160 5.97 20.35 -23.27
C THR A 160 7.35 20.08 -22.69
N GLN A 161 7.92 18.93 -22.99
CA GLN A 161 9.29 18.58 -22.61
C GLN A 161 10.13 18.29 -23.84
N GLU A 162 11.33 18.87 -23.89
CA GLU A 162 12.34 18.60 -24.90
C GLU A 162 13.57 17.97 -24.22
N LEU A 163 13.57 16.63 -24.09
CA LEU A 163 14.58 15.88 -23.33
C LEU A 163 16.03 16.11 -23.81
N SER A 164 16.24 16.51 -25.06
CA SER A 164 17.56 16.89 -25.60
C SER A 164 18.08 18.24 -25.06
N VAL A 165 17.21 19.05 -24.47
CA VAL A 165 17.51 20.39 -23.95
C VAL A 165 17.45 20.40 -22.43
N SER A 166 16.36 19.90 -21.85
CA SER A 166 16.15 19.89 -20.40
C SER A 166 15.18 18.76 -20.00
N PRO A 167 15.40 18.13 -18.83
CA PRO A 167 14.40 17.23 -18.24
C PRO A 167 13.19 17.99 -17.66
N VAL A 168 13.24 19.32 -17.53
CA VAL A 168 12.14 20.13 -16.97
C VAL A 168 11.16 20.52 -18.08
N TYR A 169 9.86 20.53 -17.76
CA TYR A 169 8.85 21.01 -18.69
C TYR A 169 8.86 22.53 -18.88
N ASP A 170 8.44 22.96 -20.07
CA ASP A 170 8.16 24.36 -20.40
C ASP A 170 6.65 24.58 -20.58
N ALA A 171 6.10 25.65 -20.00
CA ALA A 171 4.73 26.07 -20.23
C ALA A 171 4.58 26.73 -21.61
N ARG A 172 3.49 26.40 -22.30
CA ARG A 172 3.17 26.89 -23.65
C ARG A 172 1.87 27.67 -23.63
N PHE A 173 1.89 28.87 -24.20
CA PHE A 173 0.68 29.67 -24.35
C PHE A 173 -0.27 29.06 -25.40
N TRP A 174 -1.24 28.26 -24.95
CA TRP A 174 -2.15 27.54 -25.85
C TRP A 174 -3.38 28.37 -26.23
N ASN A 175 -3.28 29.10 -27.35
CA ASN A 175 -4.40 29.77 -28.00
C ASN A 175 -4.41 29.52 -29.53
N PRO A 176 -4.85 28.33 -30.00
CA PRO A 176 -4.77 27.98 -31.41
C PRO A 176 -5.61 28.94 -32.27
N PRO A 177 -5.14 29.33 -33.48
CA PRO A 177 -5.87 30.24 -34.37
C PRO A 177 -7.26 29.73 -34.78
N GLN A 178 -7.41 28.40 -34.85
CA GLN A 178 -8.69 27.73 -35.05
C GLN A 178 -8.94 26.84 -33.84
N LYS A 179 -9.95 27.17 -33.04
CA LYS A 179 -10.39 26.33 -31.93
C LYS A 179 -11.10 25.09 -32.46
N TYR A 180 -10.92 23.96 -31.79
CA TYR A 180 -11.68 22.74 -32.06
C TYR A 180 -13.20 23.00 -32.00
N VAL A 181 -13.94 22.44 -32.97
CA VAL A 181 -15.41 22.52 -33.03
C VAL A 181 -15.98 21.14 -32.83
N TRP A 182 -16.66 20.93 -31.70
CA TRP A 182 -17.37 19.71 -31.36
C TRP A 182 -18.45 19.38 -32.39
N LYS A 183 -18.46 18.13 -32.88
CA LYS A 183 -19.37 17.65 -33.92
C LYS A 183 -20.50 16.80 -33.34
N ASN A 184 -20.24 16.09 -32.23
CA ASN A 184 -21.19 15.19 -31.59
C ASN A 184 -21.67 15.76 -30.26
N LYS A 185 -22.79 15.22 -29.77
CA LYS A 185 -23.30 15.53 -28.43
C LYS A 185 -22.87 14.43 -27.48
N ARG A 186 -22.71 14.80 -26.20
CA ARG A 186 -22.57 13.85 -25.10
C ARG A 186 -23.61 12.73 -25.20
N PRO A 187 -23.20 11.46 -25.07
CA PRO A 187 -24.12 10.33 -24.99
C PRO A 187 -25.04 10.46 -23.77
N LYS A 188 -26.12 9.67 -23.76
CA LYS A 188 -26.94 9.54 -22.55
C LYS A 188 -26.17 8.75 -21.50
N LYS A 189 -26.35 9.07 -20.22
CA LYS A 189 -25.86 8.26 -19.09
C LYS A 189 -26.34 6.80 -19.30
N PRO A 190 -25.43 5.82 -19.40
CA PRO A 190 -25.82 4.43 -19.53
C PRO A 190 -26.55 3.94 -18.27
N GLU A 191 -27.47 2.99 -18.43
CA GLU A 191 -28.18 2.38 -17.28
C GLU A 191 -27.21 1.60 -16.37
N SER A 192 -26.23 0.94 -16.98
CA SER A 192 -25.10 0.27 -16.34
C SER A 192 -23.79 0.65 -17.05
N ALA A 193 -22.76 1.00 -16.27
CA ALA A 193 -21.45 1.33 -16.82
C ALA A 193 -20.67 0.04 -17.14
N ARG A 194 -20.37 -0.17 -18.42
CA ARG A 194 -19.43 -1.19 -18.92
C ARG A 194 -18.17 -0.45 -19.38
N ILE A 195 -17.21 -0.39 -18.48
CA ILE A 195 -16.04 0.49 -18.52
C ILE A 195 -14.86 -0.25 -19.16
N TYR A 196 -14.29 0.36 -20.19
CA TYR A 196 -12.99 -0.01 -20.73
C TYR A 196 -11.95 0.97 -20.19
N GLU A 197 -11.13 0.52 -19.25
CA GLU A 197 -10.05 1.30 -18.67
C GLU A 197 -8.83 1.28 -19.60
N ALA A 198 -8.32 2.45 -19.97
CA ALA A 198 -7.29 2.58 -20.98
C ALA A 198 -6.31 3.72 -20.70
N HIS A 199 -5.08 3.54 -21.17
CA HIS A 199 -3.99 4.50 -21.11
C HIS A 199 -3.44 4.76 -22.51
N VAL A 200 -3.70 5.97 -23.05
CA VAL A 200 -3.38 6.35 -24.44
C VAL A 200 -1.96 5.98 -24.86
N GLY A 201 -0.97 6.28 -24.02
CA GLY A 201 0.44 6.11 -24.36
C GLY A 201 0.91 4.67 -24.56
N ILE A 202 0.15 3.65 -24.12
CA ILE A 202 0.52 2.23 -24.28
C ILE A 202 -0.38 1.51 -25.27
N SER A 203 -1.41 2.18 -25.82
CA SER A 203 -2.41 1.57 -26.70
C SER A 203 -1.93 1.39 -28.15
N SER A 204 -0.72 0.86 -28.32
CA SER A 204 -0.13 0.49 -29.61
C SER A 204 0.72 -0.78 -29.46
N PRO A 205 0.84 -1.63 -30.49
CA PRO A 205 1.77 -2.76 -30.45
C PRO A 205 3.23 -2.34 -30.61
N GLU A 206 3.51 -1.09 -31.00
CA GLU A 206 4.86 -0.56 -31.12
C GLU A 206 5.40 -0.13 -29.74
N PRO A 207 6.69 -0.39 -29.42
CA PRO A 207 7.31 0.02 -28.16
C PRO A 207 7.63 1.53 -28.17
N LYS A 208 6.59 2.36 -28.16
CA LYS A 208 6.66 3.83 -28.15
C LYS A 208 5.48 4.40 -27.38
N VAL A 209 5.54 5.69 -27.05
CA VAL A 209 4.36 6.41 -26.58
C VAL A 209 3.38 6.60 -27.75
N ALA A 210 2.20 5.99 -27.66
CA ALA A 210 1.12 6.18 -28.62
C ALA A 210 0.37 7.51 -28.41
N THR A 211 -0.30 7.98 -29.47
CA THR A 211 -0.93 9.31 -29.54
C THR A 211 -2.44 9.26 -29.39
N TYR A 212 -3.05 10.40 -29.05
CA TYR A 212 -4.52 10.55 -29.03
C TYR A 212 -5.14 10.21 -30.39
N LYS A 213 -4.48 10.56 -31.50
CA LYS A 213 -4.96 10.23 -32.86
C LYS A 213 -4.91 8.74 -33.15
N GLU A 214 -3.83 8.07 -32.77
CA GLU A 214 -3.73 6.61 -32.92
C GLU A 214 -4.80 5.91 -32.09
N PHE A 215 -5.04 6.35 -30.84
CA PHE A 215 -6.12 5.81 -30.01
C PHE A 215 -7.50 6.01 -30.66
N THR A 216 -7.76 7.24 -31.14
CA THR A 216 -9.02 7.60 -31.81
C THR A 216 -9.29 6.71 -33.03
N GLN A 217 -8.28 6.48 -33.86
CA GLN A 217 -8.42 5.75 -35.12
C GLN A 217 -8.45 4.24 -34.92
N ASN A 218 -7.62 3.71 -34.01
CA ASN A 218 -7.34 2.28 -33.95
C ASN A 218 -8.02 1.58 -32.76
N ILE A 219 -8.28 2.30 -31.67
CA ILE A 219 -8.73 1.70 -30.41
C ILE A 219 -10.22 1.95 -30.16
N LEU A 220 -10.74 3.16 -30.41
CA LEU A 220 -12.18 3.43 -30.27
C LEU A 220 -13.07 2.44 -31.06
N PRO A 221 -12.75 2.07 -32.33
CA PRO A 221 -13.53 1.05 -33.04
C PRO A 221 -13.51 -0.32 -32.35
N ARG A 222 -12.40 -0.71 -31.72
CA ARG A 222 -12.28 -1.97 -30.98
C ARG A 222 -13.14 -1.97 -29.73
N ILE A 223 -13.06 -0.90 -28.93
CA ILE A 223 -13.89 -0.71 -27.75
C ILE A 223 -15.38 -0.77 -28.11
N LYS A 224 -15.77 -0.11 -29.22
CA LYS A 224 -17.15 -0.14 -29.72
C LYS A 224 -17.57 -1.54 -30.14
N HIS A 225 -16.71 -2.26 -30.85
CA HIS A 225 -16.98 -3.63 -31.28
C HIS A 225 -17.20 -4.58 -30.09
N LEU A 226 -16.35 -4.45 -29.06
CA LEU A 226 -16.45 -5.21 -27.81
C LEU A 226 -17.72 -4.90 -26.99
N GLY A 227 -18.45 -3.81 -27.28
CA GLY A 227 -19.72 -3.49 -26.62
C GLY A 227 -19.60 -2.74 -25.29
N TYR A 228 -18.41 -2.27 -24.93
CA TYR A 228 -18.23 -1.30 -23.85
C TYR A 228 -18.92 0.03 -24.21
N ASN A 229 -19.52 0.66 -23.20
CA ASN A 229 -20.27 1.90 -23.37
C ASN A 229 -19.62 3.09 -22.65
N THR A 230 -18.58 2.83 -21.86
CA THR A 230 -17.84 3.83 -21.10
C THR A 230 -16.35 3.57 -21.24
N ILE A 231 -15.53 4.62 -21.36
CA ILE A 231 -14.07 4.56 -21.29
C ILE A 231 -13.63 5.24 -20.00
N GLN A 232 -12.77 4.60 -19.21
CA GLN A 232 -12.02 5.27 -18.15
C GLN A 232 -10.64 5.62 -18.72
N LEU A 233 -10.37 6.92 -18.91
CA LEU A 233 -9.15 7.39 -19.56
C LEU A 233 -8.13 7.83 -18.51
N MET A 234 -7.09 7.01 -18.34
CA MET A 234 -6.04 7.21 -17.36
C MET A 234 -4.94 8.16 -17.88
N ALA A 235 -4.17 8.72 -16.94
CA ALA A 235 -2.94 9.49 -17.21
C ALA A 235 -3.10 10.69 -18.17
N VAL A 236 -4.29 11.31 -18.22
CA VAL A 236 -4.53 12.48 -19.08
C VAL A 236 -4.01 13.77 -18.45
N MET A 237 -4.19 13.95 -17.14
CA MET A 237 -3.61 15.10 -16.43
C MET A 237 -2.08 15.02 -16.51
N GLU A 238 -1.43 16.15 -16.82
CA GLU A 238 0.00 16.15 -17.11
C GLU A 238 0.84 15.77 -15.89
N HIS A 239 1.75 14.83 -16.11
CA HIS A 239 2.61 14.21 -15.10
C HIS A 239 4.02 14.06 -15.69
N ALA A 240 5.06 14.52 -15.00
CA ALA A 240 6.43 14.52 -15.55
C ALA A 240 7.08 13.12 -15.53
N TYR A 241 6.69 12.28 -14.57
CA TYR A 241 7.20 10.91 -14.46
C TYR A 241 6.26 9.92 -15.14
N TYR A 242 6.61 9.46 -16.34
CA TYR A 242 5.74 8.58 -17.14
C TYR A 242 5.43 7.25 -16.45
N ALA A 243 6.40 6.67 -15.72
CA ALA A 243 6.22 5.44 -14.96
C ALA A 243 5.39 5.61 -13.67
N SER A 244 4.95 6.82 -13.32
CA SER A 244 3.91 7.02 -12.30
C SER A 244 2.53 6.56 -12.78
N PHE A 245 2.40 6.19 -14.06
CA PHE A 245 1.16 5.80 -14.68
C PHE A 245 0.07 6.87 -14.65
N GLY A 246 0.46 8.14 -14.48
CA GLY A 246 -0.45 9.27 -14.37
C GLY A 246 -0.78 9.70 -12.95
N TYR A 247 -0.26 9.05 -11.91
CA TYR A 247 -0.58 9.41 -10.53
C TYR A 247 0.24 10.60 -9.98
N GLN A 248 1.42 10.89 -10.55
CA GLN A 248 2.27 12.01 -10.10
C GLN A 248 1.99 13.30 -10.89
N ILE A 249 0.89 13.99 -10.56
CA ILE A 249 0.45 15.17 -11.31
C ILE A 249 1.35 16.40 -11.08
N ASN A 250 1.70 17.04 -12.18
CA ASN A 250 2.49 18.27 -12.22
C ASN A 250 1.63 19.49 -12.57
N SER A 251 0.85 19.41 -13.66
CA SER A 251 0.04 20.51 -14.17
C SER A 251 -1.42 20.08 -14.34
N PHE A 252 -2.27 20.48 -13.39
CA PHE A 252 -3.63 19.96 -13.23
C PHE A 252 -4.59 20.33 -14.39
N PHE A 253 -4.34 21.43 -15.08
CA PHE A 253 -5.17 21.92 -16.20
C PHE A 253 -4.60 21.57 -17.57
N ALA A 254 -3.46 20.88 -17.63
CA ALA A 254 -2.81 20.50 -18.88
C ALA A 254 -3.15 19.06 -19.25
N ALA A 255 -3.65 18.87 -20.47
CA ALA A 255 -3.68 17.54 -21.09
C ALA A 255 -2.26 17.10 -21.44
N SER A 256 -1.91 15.88 -21.07
CA SER A 256 -0.58 15.30 -21.21
C SER A 256 -0.08 15.46 -22.64
N SER A 257 0.99 16.22 -22.77
CA SER A 257 1.59 16.60 -24.05
C SER A 257 2.30 15.44 -24.75
N ARG A 258 2.57 14.35 -24.03
CA ARG A 258 3.17 13.13 -24.58
C ARG A 258 2.34 12.50 -25.70
N TYR A 259 1.01 12.62 -25.64
CA TYR A 259 0.12 11.95 -26.57
C TYR A 259 -0.35 12.84 -27.72
N GLY A 260 -0.06 14.15 -27.69
CA GLY A 260 -0.42 15.09 -28.75
C GLY A 260 -0.81 16.47 -28.26
N PHE A 261 -1.60 17.18 -29.07
CA PHE A 261 -2.14 18.49 -28.72
C PHE A 261 -3.44 18.37 -27.90
N PRO A 262 -3.80 19.39 -27.10
CA PRO A 262 -5.11 19.47 -26.45
C PRO A 262 -6.30 19.20 -27.38
N ASP A 263 -6.24 19.71 -28.61
CA ASP A 263 -7.33 19.51 -29.58
C ASP A 263 -7.41 18.06 -30.12
N ASP A 264 -6.32 17.29 -30.05
CA ASP A 264 -6.34 15.86 -30.41
C ASP A 264 -7.10 15.04 -29.35
N LEU A 265 -7.02 15.42 -28.06
CA LEU A 265 -7.83 14.82 -27.00
C LEU A 265 -9.32 15.19 -27.17
N LYS A 266 -9.62 16.43 -27.56
CA LYS A 266 -11.01 16.82 -27.89
C LYS A 266 -11.55 15.99 -29.04
N GLU A 267 -10.74 15.75 -30.08
CA GLU A 267 -11.12 14.88 -31.19
C GLU A 267 -11.38 13.43 -30.77
N LEU A 268 -10.57 12.89 -29.86
CA LEU A 268 -10.78 11.57 -29.29
C LEU A 268 -12.15 11.47 -28.60
N ILE A 269 -12.43 12.39 -27.68
CA ILE A 269 -13.68 12.39 -26.90
C ILE A 269 -14.89 12.62 -27.81
N ASP A 270 -14.80 13.57 -28.76
CA ASP A 270 -15.86 13.86 -29.72
C ASP A 270 -16.17 12.62 -30.59
N THR A 271 -15.14 11.91 -31.01
CA THR A 271 -15.29 10.68 -31.79
C THR A 271 -15.92 9.56 -30.96
N ALA A 272 -15.52 9.40 -29.71
CA ALA A 272 -16.14 8.44 -28.78
C ALA A 272 -17.63 8.75 -28.56
N HIS A 273 -17.96 10.04 -28.39
CA HIS A 273 -19.35 10.51 -28.30
C HIS A 273 -20.16 10.20 -29.55
N GLY A 274 -19.57 10.38 -30.74
CA GLY A 274 -20.17 9.97 -32.02
C GLY A 274 -20.44 8.46 -32.13
N MET A 275 -19.71 7.63 -31.36
CA MET A 275 -19.94 6.20 -31.22
C MET A 275 -20.91 5.83 -30.09
N GLY A 276 -21.42 6.82 -29.35
CA GLY A 276 -22.30 6.63 -28.19
C GLY A 276 -21.58 6.09 -26.95
N ILE A 277 -20.28 6.35 -26.81
CA ILE A 277 -19.43 5.92 -25.69
C ILE A 277 -19.17 7.12 -24.78
N THR A 278 -19.49 7.01 -23.49
CA THR A 278 -19.13 8.03 -22.50
C THR A 278 -17.64 7.92 -22.14
N VAL A 279 -16.98 9.04 -21.85
CA VAL A 279 -15.56 9.07 -21.48
C VAL A 279 -15.41 9.70 -20.10
N LEU A 280 -14.85 8.95 -19.16
CA LEU A 280 -14.51 9.40 -17.82
C LEU A 280 -13.01 9.71 -17.73
N LEU A 281 -12.66 10.68 -16.90
CA LEU A 281 -11.28 11.05 -16.63
C LEU A 281 -10.83 10.52 -15.26
N ASP A 282 -9.60 10.02 -15.15
CA ASP A 282 -8.93 9.83 -13.86
C ASP A 282 -8.58 11.19 -13.24
N MET A 283 -9.17 11.44 -12.09
CA MET A 283 -9.08 12.69 -11.35
C MET A 283 -8.23 12.49 -10.09
N VAL A 284 -6.95 12.85 -10.21
CA VAL A 284 -5.99 12.71 -9.12
C VAL A 284 -5.98 14.00 -8.29
N HIS A 285 -6.95 14.10 -7.38
CA HIS A 285 -7.05 15.19 -6.40
C HIS A 285 -6.62 14.79 -4.99
N SER A 286 -6.10 13.57 -4.81
CA SER A 286 -5.61 13.06 -3.53
C SER A 286 -4.25 13.63 -3.12
N HIS A 287 -3.39 13.91 -4.09
CA HIS A 287 -2.04 14.43 -3.89
C HIS A 287 -1.53 15.16 -5.14
N ALA A 288 -0.33 15.76 -5.03
CA ALA A 288 0.40 16.34 -6.16
C ALA A 288 1.88 15.91 -6.10
N SER A 289 2.54 15.93 -7.27
CA SER A 289 3.98 15.68 -7.35
C SER A 289 4.78 16.65 -6.47
N LYS A 290 5.87 16.15 -5.87
CA LYS A 290 6.83 16.98 -5.14
C LYS A 290 7.72 17.84 -6.05
N ASN A 291 7.59 17.75 -7.37
CA ASN A 291 8.36 18.55 -8.30
C ASN A 291 8.15 20.06 -8.09
N VAL A 292 9.26 20.80 -7.97
CA VAL A 292 9.25 22.25 -7.71
C VAL A 292 9.32 23.09 -8.99
N LEU A 293 10.14 22.69 -9.97
CA LEU A 293 10.41 23.51 -11.16
C LEU A 293 9.26 23.45 -12.18
N ASP A 294 8.66 22.27 -12.33
CA ASP A 294 7.60 21.97 -13.29
C ASP A 294 6.34 21.40 -12.61
N GLY A 295 6.21 21.58 -11.30
CA GLY A 295 5.03 21.17 -10.54
C GLY A 295 4.50 22.26 -9.63
N LEU A 296 3.47 21.92 -8.87
CA LEU A 296 2.78 22.84 -7.97
C LEU A 296 3.50 23.02 -6.62
N ASN A 297 4.51 22.19 -6.32
CA ASN A 297 5.24 22.24 -5.06
C ASN A 297 6.07 23.52 -4.92
N MET A 298 6.10 24.10 -3.72
CA MET A 298 6.88 25.32 -3.42
C MET A 298 6.63 26.46 -4.43
N PHE A 299 5.39 26.61 -4.89
CA PHE A 299 5.04 27.49 -6.01
C PHE A 299 5.37 28.96 -5.73
N ASP A 300 4.98 29.48 -4.57
CA ASP A 300 5.36 30.82 -4.08
C ASP A 300 6.50 30.78 -3.06
N ASN A 301 7.31 29.70 -3.11
CA ASN A 301 8.38 29.36 -2.17
C ASN A 301 7.92 29.10 -0.73
N SER A 302 6.62 28.91 -0.50
CA SER A 302 6.09 28.32 0.73
C SER A 302 5.75 26.86 0.52
N ASP A 303 5.87 26.05 1.57
CA ASP A 303 5.44 24.65 1.51
C ASP A 303 3.92 24.51 1.66
N HIS A 304 3.18 25.54 2.04
CA HIS A 304 1.79 25.44 2.48
C HIS A 304 0.78 26.23 1.61
N LEU A 305 1.17 26.66 0.40
CA LEU A 305 0.26 27.41 -0.49
C LEU A 305 -0.99 26.58 -0.86
N TYR A 306 -0.80 25.55 -1.68
CA TYR A 306 -1.86 24.62 -2.08
C TYR A 306 -2.00 23.44 -1.11
N PHE A 307 -1.01 23.25 -0.24
CA PHE A 307 -0.81 22.06 0.56
C PHE A 307 -0.85 22.39 2.05
N HIS A 308 -0.98 21.37 2.90
CA HIS A 308 -0.72 21.58 4.32
C HIS A 308 0.78 21.84 4.58
N GLU A 309 1.08 22.52 5.69
CA GLU A 309 2.44 22.75 6.16
C GLU A 309 3.04 21.48 6.81
N GLY A 310 4.36 21.30 6.69
CA GLY A 310 5.09 20.27 7.41
C GLY A 310 4.63 18.84 7.08
N ALA A 311 4.60 17.97 8.09
CA ALA A 311 4.30 16.55 7.93
C ALA A 311 2.87 16.27 7.43
N LYS A 312 1.87 17.06 7.86
CA LYS A 312 0.47 16.90 7.36
C LYS A 312 0.39 17.12 5.84
N GLY A 313 1.29 17.91 5.27
CA GLY A 313 1.35 18.20 3.84
C GLY A 313 2.14 17.22 2.99
N ARG A 314 2.54 16.06 3.54
CA ARG A 314 3.41 15.08 2.87
C ARG A 314 2.84 13.68 2.98
N HIS A 315 2.87 12.95 1.87
CA HIS A 315 2.52 11.54 1.83
C HIS A 315 3.81 10.72 1.74
N GLU A 316 4.28 10.18 2.86
CA GLU A 316 5.60 9.54 2.96
C GLU A 316 5.77 8.36 1.99
N LEU A 317 4.74 7.50 1.85
CA LEU A 317 4.81 6.32 0.96
C LEU A 317 4.85 6.68 -0.53
N TRP A 318 4.18 7.77 -0.91
CA TRP A 318 4.08 8.20 -2.31
C TRP A 318 5.06 9.33 -2.63
N ASP A 319 5.85 9.78 -1.65
CA ASP A 319 6.82 10.86 -1.80
C ASP A 319 6.21 12.12 -2.45
N SER A 320 5.04 12.51 -1.95
CA SER A 320 4.14 13.49 -2.60
C SER A 320 3.63 14.58 -1.65
N ARG A 321 2.98 15.63 -2.19
CA ARG A 321 2.35 16.71 -1.43
C ARG A 321 0.84 16.49 -1.25
N LEU A 322 0.30 16.86 -0.09
CA LEU A 322 -1.12 16.71 0.26
C LEU A 322 -1.85 18.07 0.34
N PHE A 323 -2.97 18.18 -0.36
CA PHE A 323 -3.75 19.41 -0.47
C PHE A 323 -4.32 19.87 0.87
N ASN A 324 -4.40 21.19 1.03
CA ASN A 324 -5.16 21.80 2.13
C ASN A 324 -6.61 22.05 1.68
N TYR A 325 -7.45 21.02 1.79
CA TYR A 325 -8.86 21.08 1.34
C TYR A 325 -9.71 22.12 2.11
N GLY A 326 -9.25 22.57 3.28
CA GLY A 326 -9.89 23.63 4.06
C GLY A 326 -9.60 25.05 3.58
N ASN A 327 -8.76 25.24 2.55
CA ASN A 327 -8.40 26.56 2.02
C ASN A 327 -9.34 27.00 0.88
N HIS A 328 -9.77 28.26 0.89
CA HIS A 328 -10.69 28.82 -0.10
C HIS A 328 -10.14 28.78 -1.54
N GLU A 329 -8.89 29.16 -1.77
CA GLU A 329 -8.31 29.15 -3.12
C GLU A 329 -7.93 27.74 -3.57
N VAL A 330 -7.65 26.81 -2.66
CA VAL A 330 -7.49 25.38 -2.98
C VAL A 330 -8.82 24.78 -3.42
N LEU A 331 -9.92 25.05 -2.71
CA LEU A 331 -11.26 24.67 -3.15
C LEU A 331 -11.58 25.26 -4.52
N ARG A 332 -11.25 26.53 -4.76
CA ARG A 332 -11.44 27.15 -6.08
C ARG A 332 -10.65 26.41 -7.16
N PHE A 333 -9.38 26.12 -6.90
CA PHE A 333 -8.49 25.42 -7.83
C PHE A 333 -9.06 24.05 -8.20
N LEU A 334 -9.35 23.20 -7.21
CA LEU A 334 -9.80 21.84 -7.42
C LEU A 334 -11.21 21.76 -8.03
N LEU A 335 -12.17 22.55 -7.53
CA LEU A 335 -13.54 22.58 -8.10
C LEU A 335 -13.55 23.17 -9.51
N SER A 336 -12.69 24.15 -9.79
CA SER A 336 -12.55 24.68 -11.14
C SER A 336 -11.85 23.72 -12.08
N ASN A 337 -10.98 22.84 -11.56
CA ASN A 337 -10.36 21.79 -12.35
C ASN A 337 -11.42 20.79 -12.85
N LEU A 338 -12.32 20.35 -11.96
CA LEU A 338 -13.45 19.51 -12.34
C LEU A 338 -14.31 20.16 -13.43
N ARG A 339 -14.68 21.44 -13.26
CA ARG A 339 -15.47 22.19 -14.24
C ARG A 339 -14.74 22.35 -15.57
N PHE A 340 -13.43 22.62 -15.54
CA PHE A 340 -12.59 22.78 -16.71
C PHE A 340 -12.61 21.51 -17.58
N TRP A 341 -12.38 20.34 -16.99
CA TRP A 341 -12.40 19.08 -17.73
C TRP A 341 -13.80 18.73 -18.29
N MET A 342 -14.88 19.10 -17.58
CA MET A 342 -16.25 18.95 -18.08
C MET A 342 -16.58 19.89 -19.25
N GLU A 343 -16.11 21.14 -19.25
CA GLU A 343 -16.47 22.14 -20.27
C GLU A 343 -15.51 22.15 -21.47
N GLU A 344 -14.20 22.17 -21.22
CA GLU A 344 -13.18 22.32 -22.28
C GLU A 344 -13.02 21.03 -23.09
N TYR A 345 -13.07 19.87 -22.42
CA TYR A 345 -12.83 18.56 -23.02
C TYR A 345 -14.07 17.67 -23.09
N GLN A 346 -15.21 18.12 -22.56
CA GLN A 346 -16.47 17.37 -22.57
C GLN A 346 -16.40 15.94 -21.99
N PHE A 347 -15.54 15.66 -21.00
CA PHE A 347 -15.60 14.41 -20.23
C PHE A 347 -16.97 14.22 -19.58
N ASP A 348 -17.47 13.00 -19.49
CA ASP A 348 -18.79 12.62 -18.97
C ASP A 348 -18.78 12.30 -17.47
N GLY A 349 -17.63 12.46 -16.81
CA GLY A 349 -17.46 12.24 -15.39
C GLY A 349 -16.04 11.84 -15.03
N PHE A 350 -15.88 11.32 -13.82
CA PHE A 350 -14.57 11.12 -13.21
C PHE A 350 -14.49 9.85 -12.39
N ARG A 351 -13.31 9.23 -12.38
CA ARG A 351 -12.87 8.39 -11.26
C ARG A 351 -11.96 9.24 -10.38
N PHE A 352 -12.27 9.34 -9.09
CA PHE A 352 -11.40 10.00 -8.12
C PHE A 352 -10.46 8.95 -7.54
N ASP A 353 -9.16 9.16 -7.75
CA ASP A 353 -8.11 8.20 -7.37
C ASP A 353 -7.53 8.51 -5.99
N GLY A 354 -7.20 7.47 -5.24
CA GLY A 354 -6.67 7.58 -3.89
C GLY A 354 -7.66 8.15 -2.88
N VAL A 355 -8.97 7.91 -3.04
CA VAL A 355 -10.00 8.42 -2.10
C VAL A 355 -9.74 7.90 -0.69
N THR A 356 -9.27 6.66 -0.52
CA THR A 356 -8.84 6.15 0.79
C THR A 356 -7.79 7.05 1.45
N SER A 357 -6.80 7.53 0.68
CA SER A 357 -5.75 8.42 1.18
C SER A 357 -6.30 9.78 1.62
N MET A 358 -7.34 10.25 0.92
CA MET A 358 -8.05 11.49 1.26
C MET A 358 -8.91 11.34 2.51
N LEU A 359 -9.63 10.22 2.67
CA LEU A 359 -10.61 10.04 3.74
C LEU A 359 -9.97 9.96 5.13
N TYR A 360 -8.72 9.50 5.24
CA TYR A 360 -8.09 9.24 6.52
C TYR A 360 -6.72 9.90 6.65
N THR A 361 -6.41 10.41 7.85
CA THR A 361 -5.11 11.02 8.17
C THR A 361 -3.95 10.01 8.20
N HIS A 362 -4.25 8.71 8.31
CA HIS A 362 -3.28 7.62 8.14
C HIS A 362 -3.25 7.08 6.70
N HIS A 363 -4.08 7.64 5.82
CA HIS A 363 -4.12 7.33 4.39
C HIS A 363 -4.42 5.86 4.02
N GLY A 364 -4.97 5.08 4.97
CA GLY A 364 -5.12 3.62 4.83
C GLY A 364 -3.80 2.84 4.93
N ILE A 365 -2.66 3.49 5.17
CA ILE A 365 -1.35 2.83 5.26
C ILE A 365 -1.26 2.05 6.56
N GLY A 366 -0.87 0.78 6.47
CA GLY A 366 -0.70 -0.10 7.63
C GLY A 366 -1.98 -0.33 8.45
N THR A 367 -3.15 0.01 7.91
CA THR A 367 -4.43 -0.01 8.61
C THR A 367 -5.38 -1.00 7.95
N GLY A 368 -5.85 -1.99 8.72
CA GLY A 368 -6.89 -2.91 8.27
C GLY A 368 -8.29 -2.34 8.54
N PHE A 369 -9.22 -2.56 7.60
CA PHE A 369 -10.62 -2.22 7.78
C PHE A 369 -11.43 -3.50 8.02
N SER A 370 -11.93 -3.69 9.25
CA SER A 370 -12.68 -4.88 9.63
C SER A 370 -14.16 -4.81 9.23
N GLY A 371 -14.63 -3.63 8.83
CA GLY A 371 -16.04 -3.31 8.65
C GLY A 371 -16.70 -2.75 9.91
N GLY A 372 -15.94 -2.55 10.99
CA GLY A 372 -16.42 -1.89 12.21
C GLY A 372 -16.60 -0.39 11.99
N TYR A 373 -17.80 0.14 12.22
CA TYR A 373 -18.14 1.51 11.79
C TYR A 373 -17.30 2.61 12.49
N HIS A 374 -16.81 2.32 13.69
CA HIS A 374 -15.90 3.21 14.42
C HIS A 374 -14.61 3.54 13.66
N GLU A 375 -14.17 2.67 12.74
CA GLU A 375 -13.00 2.87 11.87
C GLU A 375 -13.25 3.97 10.81
N TYR A 376 -14.52 4.17 10.42
CA TYR A 376 -14.96 5.07 9.33
C TYR A 376 -15.48 6.44 9.81
N PHE A 377 -15.78 6.53 11.11
CA PHE A 377 -16.37 7.72 11.73
C PHE A 377 -15.59 8.16 12.99
N GLY A 378 -14.35 7.68 13.14
CA GLY A 378 -13.44 8.03 14.23
C GLY A 378 -12.66 9.32 13.99
N ALA A 379 -11.73 9.61 14.91
CA ALA A 379 -10.90 10.82 14.88
C ALA A 379 -9.83 10.82 13.77
N SER A 380 -9.56 9.67 13.15
CA SER A 380 -8.63 9.54 12.03
C SER A 380 -9.20 9.99 10.69
N VAL A 381 -10.48 10.35 10.62
CA VAL A 381 -11.10 10.82 9.37
C VAL A 381 -10.71 12.26 9.11
N ASP A 382 -10.21 12.55 7.91
CA ASP A 382 -9.97 13.91 7.46
C ASP A 382 -11.29 14.56 7.01
N GLU A 383 -11.91 15.31 7.93
CA GLU A 383 -13.17 16.00 7.63
C GLU A 383 -13.03 17.08 6.53
N GLU A 384 -11.85 17.67 6.33
CA GLU A 384 -11.65 18.70 5.29
C GLU A 384 -11.72 18.06 3.90
N ALA A 385 -11.06 16.92 3.73
CA ALA A 385 -11.09 16.15 2.50
C ALA A 385 -12.49 15.58 2.21
N VAL A 386 -13.17 15.02 3.22
CA VAL A 386 -14.55 14.52 3.08
C VAL A 386 -15.50 15.64 2.62
N VAL A 387 -15.40 16.82 3.22
CA VAL A 387 -16.23 17.97 2.83
C VAL A 387 -15.92 18.44 1.42
N TYR A 388 -14.65 18.45 1.00
CA TYR A 388 -14.29 18.74 -0.39
C TYR A 388 -14.97 17.74 -1.37
N LEU A 389 -14.92 16.44 -1.08
CA LEU A 389 -15.59 15.42 -1.91
C LEU A 389 -17.11 15.60 -1.97
N MET A 390 -17.74 16.02 -0.86
CA MET A 390 -19.17 16.37 -0.82
C MET A 390 -19.47 17.57 -1.73
N LEU A 391 -18.67 18.64 -1.66
CA LEU A 391 -18.82 19.83 -2.51
C LEU A 391 -18.58 19.51 -4.00
N ALA A 392 -17.58 18.68 -4.29
CA ALA A 392 -17.27 18.25 -5.65
C ALA A 392 -18.43 17.48 -6.27
N ASN A 393 -18.98 16.49 -5.56
CA ASN A 393 -20.12 15.72 -6.05
C ASN A 393 -21.40 16.55 -6.15
N GLU A 394 -21.66 17.46 -5.21
CA GLU A 394 -22.80 18.38 -5.29
C GLU A 394 -22.71 19.26 -6.55
N LEU A 395 -21.56 19.90 -6.76
CA LEU A 395 -21.27 20.72 -7.94
C LEU A 395 -21.51 19.94 -9.24
N LEU A 396 -20.90 18.75 -9.35
CA LEU A 396 -20.95 17.95 -10.57
C LEU A 396 -22.37 17.51 -10.92
N HIS A 397 -23.11 16.97 -9.96
CA HIS A 397 -24.46 16.47 -10.23
C HIS A 397 -25.50 17.59 -10.40
N GLN A 398 -25.29 18.75 -9.76
CA GLN A 398 -26.16 19.91 -9.97
C GLN A 398 -26.02 20.47 -11.39
N LEU A 399 -24.79 20.57 -11.89
CA LEU A 399 -24.50 21.16 -13.20
C LEU A 399 -24.64 20.16 -14.34
N TYR A 400 -24.37 18.87 -14.07
CA TYR A 400 -24.35 17.80 -15.05
C TYR A 400 -25.11 16.57 -14.53
N PRO A 401 -26.45 16.52 -14.64
CA PRO A 401 -27.24 15.41 -14.12
C PRO A 401 -26.87 14.03 -14.72
N GLY A 402 -26.26 14.01 -15.90
CA GLY A 402 -25.76 12.80 -16.56
C GLY A 402 -24.36 12.36 -16.16
N VAL A 403 -23.69 13.08 -15.25
CA VAL A 403 -22.32 12.78 -14.82
C VAL A 403 -22.25 11.41 -14.15
N ILE A 404 -21.08 10.76 -14.27
CA ILE A 404 -20.73 9.55 -13.54
C ILE A 404 -19.51 9.84 -12.66
N THR A 405 -19.64 9.62 -11.36
CA THR A 405 -18.53 9.78 -10.39
C THR A 405 -18.21 8.45 -9.72
N ILE A 406 -16.95 8.02 -9.79
CA ILE A 406 -16.47 6.74 -9.24
C ILE A 406 -15.42 7.03 -8.18
N ALA A 407 -15.54 6.43 -7.00
CA ALA A 407 -14.53 6.50 -5.95
C ALA A 407 -13.62 5.25 -5.98
N GLU A 408 -12.31 5.48 -6.04
CA GLU A 408 -11.29 4.47 -5.72
C GLU A 408 -11.05 4.43 -4.20
N ASP A 409 -11.88 3.66 -3.51
CA ASP A 409 -11.81 3.46 -2.06
C ASP A 409 -11.73 1.98 -1.69
N VAL A 410 -10.61 1.58 -1.08
CA VAL A 410 -10.39 0.22 -0.58
C VAL A 410 -11.02 0.02 0.80
N SER A 411 -11.20 1.09 1.58
CA SER A 411 -11.71 0.98 2.96
C SER A 411 -13.15 0.48 3.04
N GLY A 412 -14.00 0.90 2.09
CA GLY A 412 -15.42 0.59 2.07
C GLY A 412 -16.26 1.46 2.99
N MET A 413 -15.95 2.76 3.00
CA MET A 413 -16.64 3.74 3.85
C MET A 413 -18.16 3.75 3.62
N PRO A 414 -18.99 3.53 4.67
CA PRO A 414 -20.45 3.63 4.54
C PRO A 414 -20.91 5.03 4.12
N GLY A 415 -21.83 5.11 3.16
CA GLY A 415 -22.39 6.38 2.68
C GLY A 415 -21.54 7.11 1.66
N LEU A 416 -20.45 6.49 1.16
CA LEU A 416 -19.62 7.05 0.12
C LEU A 416 -20.41 7.24 -1.19
N CYS A 417 -21.26 6.27 -1.53
CA CYS A 417 -22.08 6.28 -2.74
C CYS A 417 -23.56 6.62 -2.48
N VAL A 418 -23.80 7.50 -1.51
CA VAL A 418 -25.13 8.02 -1.14
C VAL A 418 -25.16 9.52 -1.36
N SER A 419 -26.29 10.08 -1.79
CA SER A 419 -26.41 11.51 -2.07
C SER A 419 -26.24 12.39 -0.83
N LEU A 420 -25.76 13.62 -1.04
CA LEU A 420 -25.54 14.59 0.03
C LEU A 420 -26.83 14.93 0.79
N SER A 421 -27.98 14.98 0.10
CA SER A 421 -29.30 15.23 0.70
C SER A 421 -29.69 14.22 1.79
N LEU A 422 -29.13 13.01 1.74
CA LEU A 422 -29.31 11.97 2.76
C LEU A 422 -28.14 11.92 3.77
N GLY A 423 -27.10 12.73 3.58
CA GLY A 423 -25.90 12.75 4.43
C GLY A 423 -24.74 11.90 3.93
N GLY A 424 -24.78 11.43 2.68
CA GLY A 424 -23.65 10.74 2.05
C GLY A 424 -22.63 11.69 1.40
N ILE A 425 -21.58 11.12 0.80
CA ILE A 425 -20.50 11.87 0.14
C ILE A 425 -20.84 12.22 -1.32
N GLY A 426 -21.70 11.43 -1.97
CA GLY A 426 -22.32 11.79 -3.25
C GLY A 426 -21.76 11.09 -4.49
N PHE A 427 -20.87 10.10 -4.38
CA PHE A 427 -20.39 9.34 -5.53
C PHE A 427 -21.50 8.46 -6.13
N ASP A 428 -21.44 8.19 -7.45
CA ASP A 428 -22.36 7.23 -8.09
C ASP A 428 -21.95 5.78 -7.82
N TYR A 429 -20.64 5.50 -7.85
CA TYR A 429 -20.08 4.17 -7.71
C TYR A 429 -18.81 4.16 -6.85
N ARG A 430 -18.46 2.99 -6.32
CA ARG A 430 -17.11 2.68 -5.84
C ARG A 430 -16.55 1.43 -6.53
N LEU A 431 -15.23 1.30 -6.55
CA LEU A 431 -14.56 0.10 -7.06
C LEU A 431 -14.66 -1.08 -6.07
N ALA A 432 -14.95 -2.29 -6.57
CA ALA A 432 -15.00 -3.52 -5.78
C ALA A 432 -13.60 -4.18 -5.66
N MET A 433 -12.68 -3.49 -4.99
CA MET A 433 -11.24 -3.81 -5.01
C MET A 433 -10.86 -5.16 -4.38
N ALA A 434 -11.73 -5.76 -3.55
CA ALA A 434 -11.48 -7.07 -2.93
C ALA A 434 -11.65 -8.26 -3.91
N VAL A 435 -12.26 -8.05 -5.07
CA VAL A 435 -12.56 -9.12 -6.04
C VAL A 435 -11.29 -9.66 -6.71
N PRO A 436 -10.41 -8.83 -7.30
CA PRO A 436 -9.14 -9.30 -7.85
C PRO A 436 -8.25 -10.04 -6.85
N ASP A 437 -8.15 -9.52 -5.62
CA ASP A 437 -7.35 -10.13 -4.56
C ASP A 437 -7.74 -11.57 -4.28
N LEU A 438 -9.05 -11.89 -4.34
CA LEU A 438 -9.53 -13.26 -4.19
C LEU A 438 -8.98 -14.18 -5.29
N TYR A 439 -9.06 -13.74 -6.55
CA TYR A 439 -8.65 -14.55 -7.70
C TYR A 439 -7.14 -14.78 -7.71
N ILE A 440 -6.34 -13.72 -7.53
CA ILE A 440 -4.87 -13.80 -7.51
C ILE A 440 -4.42 -14.78 -6.43
N LYS A 441 -4.95 -14.61 -5.23
CA LYS A 441 -4.68 -15.46 -4.09
C LYS A 441 -5.00 -16.92 -4.35
N TRP A 442 -6.16 -17.21 -4.94
CA TRP A 442 -6.52 -18.58 -5.30
C TRP A 442 -5.64 -19.18 -6.37
N LEU A 443 -5.32 -18.41 -7.41
CA LEU A 443 -4.44 -18.86 -8.49
C LEU A 443 -3.00 -19.09 -8.02
N LYS A 444 -2.56 -18.34 -7.00
CA LYS A 444 -1.23 -18.47 -6.39
C LYS A 444 -1.12 -19.59 -5.37
N GLU A 445 -2.17 -19.80 -4.56
CA GLU A 445 -2.06 -20.58 -3.32
C GLU A 445 -2.93 -21.85 -3.29
N LYS A 446 -3.89 -22.01 -4.22
CA LYS A 446 -4.87 -23.09 -4.18
C LYS A 446 -4.96 -23.88 -5.48
N GLN A 447 -5.22 -25.18 -5.36
CA GLN A 447 -5.67 -25.98 -6.50
C GLN A 447 -7.16 -25.70 -6.78
N ASP A 448 -7.61 -25.88 -8.01
CA ASP A 448 -9.01 -25.63 -8.42
C ASP A 448 -10.03 -26.39 -7.57
N ILE A 449 -9.69 -27.60 -7.12
CA ILE A 449 -10.57 -28.42 -6.29
C ILE A 449 -10.72 -27.89 -4.86
N ASP A 450 -9.85 -26.97 -4.44
CA ASP A 450 -9.86 -26.33 -3.12
C ASP A 450 -10.49 -24.91 -3.15
N TRP A 451 -11.01 -24.50 -4.31
CA TRP A 451 -11.75 -23.24 -4.45
C TRP A 451 -13.09 -23.34 -3.74
N ASP A 452 -13.36 -22.36 -2.87
CA ASP A 452 -14.53 -22.34 -1.99
C ASP A 452 -15.65 -21.55 -2.66
N MET A 453 -16.68 -22.24 -3.16
CA MET A 453 -17.77 -21.61 -3.91
C MET A 453 -18.55 -20.62 -3.04
N GLY A 454 -18.67 -20.91 -1.75
CA GLY A 454 -19.22 -20.04 -0.72
C GLY A 454 -18.47 -18.73 -0.59
N ALA A 455 -17.15 -18.77 -0.51
CA ALA A 455 -16.27 -17.61 -0.41
C ALA A 455 -16.28 -16.78 -1.71
N LEU A 456 -16.29 -17.41 -2.89
CA LEU A 456 -16.43 -16.69 -4.16
C LEU A 456 -17.75 -15.92 -4.22
N VAL A 457 -18.87 -16.60 -3.93
CA VAL A 457 -20.17 -15.96 -3.88
C VAL A 457 -20.18 -14.85 -2.83
N PHE A 458 -19.63 -15.09 -1.64
CA PHE A 458 -19.56 -14.10 -0.58
C PHE A 458 -18.80 -12.85 -1.03
N THR A 459 -17.57 -12.98 -1.56
CA THR A 459 -16.78 -11.81 -2.00
C THR A 459 -17.49 -11.02 -3.10
N LEU A 460 -18.11 -11.69 -4.07
CA LEU A 460 -18.84 -11.02 -5.16
C LEU A 460 -20.15 -10.36 -4.69
N THR A 461 -20.76 -10.83 -3.61
CA THR A 461 -22.07 -10.34 -3.13
C THR A 461 -21.99 -9.51 -1.84
N ASN A 462 -20.86 -9.52 -1.13
CA ASN A 462 -20.64 -8.80 0.12
C ASN A 462 -20.41 -7.31 -0.15
N ARG A 463 -21.51 -6.64 -0.47
CA ARG A 463 -21.54 -5.24 -0.87
C ARG A 463 -22.69 -4.54 -0.14
N ARG A 464 -22.57 -3.23 0.01
CA ARG A 464 -23.55 -2.44 0.76
C ARG A 464 -24.83 -2.31 -0.05
N HIS A 465 -25.97 -2.63 0.58
CA HIS A 465 -27.25 -2.49 -0.09
C HIS A 465 -27.56 -0.99 -0.35
N GLY A 466 -27.94 -0.66 -1.59
CA GLY A 466 -28.26 0.71 -1.98
C GLY A 466 -27.06 1.53 -2.48
N GLU A 467 -25.83 1.03 -2.35
CA GLU A 467 -24.62 1.66 -2.89
C GLU A 467 -24.11 0.85 -4.09
N LYS A 468 -23.89 1.51 -5.23
CA LYS A 468 -23.49 0.83 -6.47
C LYS A 468 -21.99 0.58 -6.50
N THR A 469 -21.58 -0.57 -7.04
CA THR A 469 -20.16 -0.92 -7.19
C THR A 469 -19.80 -1.29 -8.63
N ILE A 470 -18.62 -0.88 -9.08
CA ILE A 470 -18.00 -1.38 -10.31
C ILE A 470 -17.17 -2.62 -9.96
N ALA A 471 -17.50 -3.76 -10.55
CA ALA A 471 -16.76 -5.00 -10.39
C ALA A 471 -15.79 -5.23 -11.54
N TYR A 472 -14.64 -5.85 -11.24
CA TYR A 472 -13.63 -6.21 -12.21
C TYR A 472 -12.85 -7.41 -11.69
N ALA A 473 -12.38 -8.27 -12.59
CA ALA A 473 -11.70 -9.51 -12.22
C ALA A 473 -10.19 -9.29 -11.97
N GLU A 474 -9.61 -8.31 -12.63
CA GLU A 474 -8.22 -7.88 -12.53
C GLU A 474 -8.14 -6.40 -12.95
N SER A 475 -7.15 -5.68 -12.42
CA SER A 475 -6.95 -4.24 -12.67
C SER A 475 -5.68 -3.95 -13.45
N HIS A 476 -5.42 -2.66 -13.67
CA HIS A 476 -4.16 -2.18 -14.20
C HIS A 476 -2.96 -2.48 -13.26
N ASP A 477 -3.15 -2.57 -11.94
CA ASP A 477 -2.08 -2.91 -10.99
C ASP A 477 -1.56 -4.34 -11.20
N GLN A 478 -2.45 -5.32 -11.38
CA GLN A 478 -2.06 -6.70 -11.67
C GLN A 478 -1.39 -6.87 -13.03
N ALA A 479 -1.60 -5.91 -13.94
CA ALA A 479 -0.93 -5.90 -15.21
C ALA A 479 0.51 -5.39 -15.11
N LEU A 480 0.91 -4.70 -14.03
CA LEU A 480 2.26 -4.14 -13.88
C LEU A 480 3.32 -5.20 -13.56
N VAL A 481 4.59 -4.86 -13.84
CA VAL A 481 5.75 -5.66 -13.46
C VAL A 481 5.76 -5.93 -11.95
N GLY A 482 5.95 -7.19 -11.57
CA GLY A 482 5.89 -7.64 -10.18
C GLY A 482 4.65 -8.46 -9.85
N ASP A 483 3.62 -8.43 -10.70
CA ASP A 483 2.47 -9.34 -10.66
C ASP A 483 2.25 -10.03 -12.03
N LYS A 484 1.15 -10.77 -12.18
CA LYS A 484 0.76 -11.46 -13.42
C LYS A 484 -0.72 -11.20 -13.73
N THR A 485 -1.05 -11.07 -15.01
CA THR A 485 -2.45 -11.06 -15.49
C THR A 485 -3.13 -12.41 -15.20
N LEU A 486 -4.46 -12.45 -15.16
CA LEU A 486 -5.22 -13.67 -14.90
C LEU A 486 -4.86 -14.79 -15.88
N LEU A 487 -4.75 -14.48 -17.18
CA LEU A 487 -4.38 -15.51 -18.16
C LEU A 487 -2.93 -15.98 -17.95
N PHE A 488 -2.03 -15.08 -17.56
CA PHE A 488 -0.64 -15.46 -17.29
C PHE A 488 -0.50 -16.31 -16.01
N TRP A 489 -1.32 -16.06 -14.98
CA TRP A 489 -1.46 -16.98 -13.83
C TRP A 489 -1.99 -18.36 -14.23
N LEU A 490 -2.89 -18.42 -15.22
CA LEU A 490 -3.56 -19.66 -15.62
C LEU A 490 -2.72 -20.54 -16.56
N CYS A 491 -1.95 -19.92 -17.45
CA CYS A 491 -1.26 -20.60 -18.55
C CYS A 491 0.28 -20.52 -18.47
N ASP A 492 0.82 -19.50 -17.78
CA ASP A 492 2.25 -19.24 -17.62
C ASP A 492 3.04 -19.41 -18.94
N ALA A 493 4.17 -20.13 -18.94
CA ALA A 493 5.04 -20.30 -20.09
C ALA A 493 4.35 -20.88 -21.35
N GLU A 494 3.28 -21.68 -21.20
CA GLU A 494 2.58 -22.27 -22.35
C GLU A 494 1.86 -21.22 -23.21
N MET A 495 1.64 -20.00 -22.69
CA MET A 495 1.08 -18.90 -23.49
C MET A 495 1.95 -18.60 -24.73
N TYR A 496 3.26 -18.76 -24.63
CA TYR A 496 4.19 -18.44 -25.70
C TYR A 496 4.33 -19.55 -26.75
N THR A 497 3.97 -20.78 -26.41
CA THR A 497 4.16 -21.96 -27.27
C THR A 497 2.86 -22.54 -27.81
N ASN A 498 1.76 -22.42 -27.06
CA ASN A 498 0.51 -23.14 -27.30
C ASN A 498 -0.70 -22.22 -27.48
N MET A 499 -0.50 -20.93 -27.75
CA MET A 499 -1.59 -20.02 -28.13
C MET A 499 -1.91 -20.00 -29.63
N SER A 500 -1.27 -20.85 -30.44
CA SER A 500 -1.62 -21.04 -31.84
C SER A 500 -2.66 -22.15 -32.03
N ASP A 501 -3.62 -21.94 -32.92
CA ASP A 501 -4.56 -22.99 -33.36
C ASP A 501 -3.89 -24.14 -34.10
N LEU A 502 -2.67 -23.94 -34.60
CA LEU A 502 -1.87 -25.00 -35.24
C LEU A 502 -1.12 -25.86 -34.23
N SER A 503 -1.01 -25.40 -32.99
CA SER A 503 -0.38 -26.14 -31.89
C SER A 503 -1.40 -27.01 -31.16
N GLU A 504 -0.93 -28.00 -30.40
CA GLU A 504 -1.79 -28.81 -29.54
C GLU A 504 -2.56 -27.92 -28.55
N LEU A 505 -3.86 -28.21 -28.38
CA LEU A 505 -4.66 -27.64 -27.28
C LEU A 505 -4.38 -28.46 -26.02
N THR A 506 -3.33 -28.06 -25.30
CA THR A 506 -2.92 -28.72 -24.07
C THR A 506 -3.99 -28.56 -22.98
N PRO A 507 -4.04 -29.45 -21.98
CA PRO A 507 -4.93 -29.28 -20.84
C PRO A 507 -4.75 -27.95 -20.10
N VAL A 508 -3.52 -27.41 -20.05
CA VAL A 508 -3.21 -26.12 -19.43
C VAL A 508 -3.85 -24.97 -20.19
N ILE A 509 -3.65 -24.88 -21.51
CA ILE A 509 -4.27 -23.82 -22.32
C ILE A 509 -5.79 -23.97 -22.33
N ASN A 510 -6.32 -25.19 -22.45
CA ASN A 510 -7.77 -25.42 -22.38
C ASN A 510 -8.38 -24.95 -21.06
N ARG A 511 -7.73 -25.28 -19.93
CA ARG A 511 -8.11 -24.81 -18.60
C ARG A 511 -8.04 -23.28 -18.52
N GLY A 512 -6.95 -22.68 -18.97
CA GLY A 512 -6.77 -21.24 -18.88
C GLY A 512 -7.78 -20.45 -19.71
N LEU A 513 -8.04 -20.87 -20.96
CA LEU A 513 -9.10 -20.24 -21.78
C LEU A 513 -10.47 -20.35 -21.11
N SER A 514 -10.79 -21.50 -20.51
CA SER A 514 -12.10 -21.73 -19.89
C SER A 514 -12.27 -20.93 -18.60
N LEU A 515 -11.31 -21.00 -17.68
CA LEU A 515 -11.35 -20.27 -16.41
C LEU A 515 -11.28 -18.76 -16.61
N HIS A 516 -10.52 -18.26 -17.59
CA HIS A 516 -10.49 -16.83 -17.92
C HIS A 516 -11.88 -16.30 -18.28
N LYS A 517 -12.61 -17.01 -19.16
CA LYS A 517 -14.00 -16.67 -19.50
C LYS A 517 -14.93 -16.75 -18.29
N MET A 518 -14.83 -17.82 -17.51
CA MET A 518 -15.70 -18.05 -16.35
C MET A 518 -15.52 -17.00 -15.25
N ILE A 519 -14.27 -16.68 -14.88
CA ILE A 519 -13.92 -15.70 -13.85
C ILE A 519 -14.48 -14.33 -14.23
N ARG A 520 -14.22 -13.87 -15.46
CA ARG A 520 -14.72 -12.58 -15.96
C ARG A 520 -16.25 -12.56 -15.97
N LEU A 521 -16.89 -13.63 -16.42
CA LEU A 521 -18.33 -13.71 -16.50
C LEU A 521 -19.05 -13.78 -15.14
N ILE A 522 -18.52 -14.54 -14.16
CA ILE A 522 -19.13 -14.58 -12.82
C ILE A 522 -18.96 -13.22 -12.12
N THR A 523 -17.84 -12.54 -12.34
CA THR A 523 -17.61 -11.18 -11.85
C THR A 523 -18.60 -10.21 -12.46
N HIS A 524 -18.80 -10.28 -13.78
CA HIS A 524 -19.75 -9.47 -14.54
C HIS A 524 -21.22 -9.71 -14.13
N GLY A 525 -21.59 -10.98 -13.89
CA GLY A 525 -22.97 -11.37 -13.55
C GLY A 525 -23.34 -11.14 -12.09
N LEU A 526 -22.40 -11.28 -11.15
CA LEU A 526 -22.66 -11.33 -9.71
C LEU A 526 -21.99 -10.21 -8.89
N GLY A 527 -20.88 -9.67 -9.39
CA GLY A 527 -19.96 -8.82 -8.62
C GLY A 527 -20.37 -7.35 -8.44
N GLY A 528 -21.26 -6.81 -9.27
CA GLY A 528 -21.45 -5.35 -9.33
C GLY A 528 -22.74 -4.85 -9.99
N GLU A 529 -22.89 -3.52 -9.97
CA GLU A 529 -23.86 -2.73 -10.75
C GLU A 529 -23.22 -2.03 -11.96
N GLY A 530 -21.90 -2.20 -12.11
CA GLY A 530 -21.16 -1.91 -13.33
C GLY A 530 -19.98 -2.87 -13.45
N TYR A 531 -19.32 -2.86 -14.60
CA TYR A 531 -18.17 -3.71 -14.88
C TYR A 531 -17.01 -2.90 -15.45
N LEU A 532 -15.78 -3.27 -15.10
CA LEU A 532 -14.57 -2.67 -15.62
C LEU A 532 -13.63 -3.74 -16.18
N ASN A 533 -12.95 -3.40 -17.28
CA ASN A 533 -11.88 -4.17 -17.88
C ASN A 533 -10.72 -3.24 -18.28
N PHE A 534 -9.51 -3.59 -17.89
CA PHE A 534 -8.30 -2.89 -18.32
C PHE A 534 -7.82 -3.37 -19.70
N GLU A 535 -7.39 -2.44 -20.55
CA GLU A 535 -7.06 -2.70 -21.95
C GLU A 535 -6.06 -3.85 -22.13
N GLY A 536 -6.45 -4.84 -22.95
CA GLY A 536 -5.68 -6.06 -23.19
C GLY A 536 -6.18 -7.28 -22.41
N ASN A 537 -6.73 -7.08 -21.20
CA ASN A 537 -7.16 -8.19 -20.36
C ASN A 537 -8.42 -8.88 -20.92
N GLU A 538 -9.17 -8.20 -21.81
CA GLU A 538 -10.34 -8.79 -22.45
C GLU A 538 -10.02 -10.03 -23.30
N PHE A 539 -8.84 -10.05 -23.91
CA PHE A 539 -8.34 -11.16 -24.70
C PHE A 539 -7.23 -11.95 -24.00
N GLY A 540 -6.95 -11.65 -22.73
CA GLY A 540 -5.87 -12.25 -21.96
C GLY A 540 -4.49 -11.92 -22.54
N HIS A 541 -4.16 -10.64 -22.58
CA HIS A 541 -2.85 -10.17 -23.04
C HIS A 541 -1.69 -10.91 -22.31
N PRO A 542 -0.67 -11.41 -23.03
CA PRO A 542 0.48 -12.09 -22.43
C PRO A 542 1.42 -11.11 -21.71
N GLU A 543 2.51 -11.62 -21.12
CA GLU A 543 3.56 -10.80 -20.50
C GLU A 543 3.01 -9.93 -19.34
N TRP A 544 3.56 -8.73 -19.17
CA TRP A 544 3.19 -7.72 -18.20
C TRP A 544 3.42 -6.32 -18.80
N LEU A 545 2.96 -5.29 -18.11
CA LEU A 545 3.17 -3.88 -18.39
C LEU A 545 4.34 -3.37 -17.55
N ASP A 546 5.34 -2.76 -18.17
CA ASP A 546 6.42 -2.08 -17.46
C ASP A 546 6.78 -0.80 -18.20
N PHE A 547 6.87 0.30 -17.45
CA PHE A 547 7.15 1.62 -17.98
C PHE A 547 8.67 1.88 -18.04
N PRO A 548 9.14 2.74 -18.96
CA PRO A 548 10.54 3.16 -19.00
C PRO A 548 11.01 3.73 -17.66
N ARG A 549 12.01 3.09 -17.06
CA ARG A 549 12.65 3.50 -15.80
C ARG A 549 14.08 2.99 -15.74
N GLU A 550 14.86 3.47 -14.78
CA GLU A 550 16.26 3.06 -14.60
C GLU A 550 16.41 1.53 -14.49
N GLY A 551 15.55 0.88 -13.69
CA GLY A 551 15.59 -0.57 -13.48
C GLY A 551 15.32 -1.45 -14.71
N ASN A 552 14.89 -0.88 -15.84
CA ASN A 552 14.76 -1.60 -17.12
C ASN A 552 15.47 -0.89 -18.29
N ASN A 553 16.46 -0.03 -17.99
CA ASN A 553 17.21 0.76 -18.96
C ASN A 553 16.33 1.67 -19.83
N ASN A 554 15.28 2.27 -19.25
CA ASN A 554 14.30 3.12 -19.93
C ASN A 554 13.64 2.43 -21.14
N SER A 555 13.34 1.14 -20.99
CA SER A 555 12.77 0.33 -22.06
C SER A 555 11.28 0.61 -22.26
N PHE A 556 10.87 0.74 -23.53
CA PHE A 556 9.46 0.79 -23.94
C PHE A 556 8.92 -0.57 -24.38
N THR A 557 9.73 -1.64 -24.30
CA THR A 557 9.36 -2.97 -24.81
C THR A 557 8.07 -3.51 -24.19
N TYR A 558 7.82 -3.21 -22.91
CA TYR A 558 6.61 -3.66 -22.21
C TYR A 558 5.58 -2.54 -22.01
N ALA A 559 5.90 -1.30 -22.36
CA ALA A 559 4.98 -0.15 -22.30
C ALA A 559 4.11 -0.07 -23.57
N ARG A 560 3.44 -1.18 -23.90
CA ARG A 560 2.70 -1.37 -25.15
C ARG A 560 1.56 -2.38 -25.01
N ARG A 561 0.66 -2.43 -26.00
CA ARG A 561 -0.44 -3.42 -26.10
C ARG A 561 -0.42 -4.13 -27.43
N GLN A 562 -0.27 -5.45 -27.38
CA GLN A 562 -0.12 -6.34 -28.53
C GLN A 562 -1.48 -6.66 -29.19
N PHE A 563 -2.24 -5.65 -29.59
CA PHE A 563 -3.56 -5.83 -30.22
C PHE A 563 -3.49 -6.65 -31.53
N ASN A 564 -2.32 -6.72 -32.16
CA ASN A 564 -2.06 -7.59 -33.30
C ASN A 564 -2.26 -9.09 -32.99
N LEU A 565 -2.21 -9.51 -31.73
CA LEU A 565 -2.46 -10.90 -31.32
C LEU A 565 -3.92 -11.32 -31.51
N VAL A 566 -4.85 -10.37 -31.39
CA VAL A 566 -6.29 -10.61 -31.60
C VAL A 566 -6.62 -10.66 -33.09
N ASP A 567 -5.94 -9.84 -33.88
CA ASP A 567 -6.17 -9.73 -35.32
C ASP A 567 -5.62 -10.95 -36.10
N ASP A 568 -4.71 -11.72 -35.51
CA ASP A 568 -4.16 -12.92 -36.12
C ASP A 568 -5.15 -14.10 -36.02
N GLY A 569 -5.69 -14.49 -37.18
CA GLY A 569 -6.62 -15.60 -37.31
C GLY A 569 -6.05 -17.00 -37.03
N LEU A 570 -4.75 -17.12 -36.69
CA LEU A 570 -4.12 -18.37 -36.27
C LEU A 570 -3.89 -18.45 -34.76
N LEU A 571 -4.22 -17.40 -33.99
CA LEU A 571 -4.01 -17.36 -32.54
C LEU A 571 -5.32 -17.47 -31.76
N ARG A 572 -5.23 -18.02 -30.55
CA ARG A 572 -6.34 -18.32 -29.64
C ARG A 572 -6.86 -17.10 -28.88
N TYR A 573 -6.12 -15.98 -28.83
CA TYR A 573 -6.54 -14.74 -28.17
C TYR A 573 -7.87 -14.21 -28.70
N ARG A 574 -8.14 -14.40 -30.00
CA ARG A 574 -9.42 -14.03 -30.64
C ARG A 574 -10.63 -14.66 -29.95
N TYR A 575 -10.51 -15.88 -29.40
CA TYR A 575 -11.62 -16.56 -28.76
C TYR A 575 -12.05 -15.88 -27.46
N LEU A 576 -11.09 -15.37 -26.70
CA LEU A 576 -11.34 -14.61 -25.48
C LEU A 576 -11.93 -13.24 -25.82
N ASN A 577 -11.41 -12.58 -26.86
CA ASN A 577 -11.93 -11.31 -27.38
C ASN A 577 -13.41 -11.42 -27.82
N GLU A 578 -13.74 -12.43 -28.62
CA GLU A 578 -15.12 -12.64 -29.10
C GLU A 578 -16.07 -13.02 -27.95
N PHE A 579 -15.57 -13.78 -26.96
CA PHE A 579 -16.35 -14.06 -25.77
C PHE A 579 -16.65 -12.78 -24.97
N ASP A 580 -15.66 -11.90 -24.81
CA ASP A 580 -15.84 -10.62 -24.15
C ASP A 580 -16.90 -9.76 -24.86
N SER A 581 -16.76 -9.62 -26.18
CA SER A 581 -17.74 -8.92 -27.01
C SER A 581 -19.15 -9.47 -26.80
N LYS A 582 -19.29 -10.81 -26.85
CA LYS A 582 -20.58 -11.46 -26.62
C LYS A 582 -21.11 -11.20 -25.22
N MET A 583 -20.27 -11.24 -24.19
CA MET A 583 -20.65 -10.96 -22.80
C MET A 583 -21.26 -9.56 -22.67
N GLN A 584 -20.59 -8.52 -23.20
CA GLN A 584 -21.07 -7.13 -23.10
C GLN A 584 -22.37 -6.90 -23.87
N TRP A 585 -22.48 -7.41 -25.10
CA TRP A 585 -23.70 -7.27 -25.89
C TRP A 585 -24.88 -8.08 -25.31
N THR A 586 -24.58 -9.16 -24.60
CA THR A 586 -25.61 -9.92 -23.89
C THR A 586 -26.08 -9.14 -22.66
N GLU A 587 -25.20 -8.41 -21.96
CA GLU A 587 -25.61 -7.51 -20.89
C GLU A 587 -26.45 -6.35 -21.41
N GLU A 588 -26.05 -5.70 -22.50
CA GLU A 588 -26.84 -4.64 -23.14
C GLU A 588 -28.27 -5.11 -23.49
N LYS A 589 -28.43 -6.38 -23.88
CA LYS A 589 -29.73 -6.95 -24.22
C LYS A 589 -30.62 -7.25 -23.00
N TYR A 590 -30.04 -7.72 -21.89
CA TYR A 590 -30.80 -8.24 -20.75
C TYR A 590 -30.70 -7.41 -19.46
N GLY A 591 -29.76 -6.47 -19.38
CA GLY A 591 -29.70 -5.44 -18.34
C GLY A 591 -29.41 -5.94 -16.93
N TRP A 592 -28.53 -6.94 -16.75
CA TRP A 592 -28.33 -7.51 -15.42
C TRP A 592 -27.51 -6.64 -14.47
N LEU A 593 -26.63 -5.77 -14.95
CA LEU A 593 -25.84 -4.91 -14.06
C LEU A 593 -26.72 -3.85 -13.38
N HIS A 594 -27.73 -3.31 -14.07
CA HIS A 594 -28.70 -2.39 -13.48
C HIS A 594 -29.93 -3.09 -12.88
N SER A 595 -29.93 -4.42 -12.81
CA SER A 595 -30.95 -5.20 -12.09
C SER A 595 -30.56 -5.39 -10.62
N PRO A 596 -31.55 -5.61 -9.72
CA PRO A 596 -31.29 -5.97 -8.33
C PRO A 596 -30.31 -7.14 -8.18
N GLN A 597 -29.71 -7.22 -6.99
CA GLN A 597 -28.75 -8.28 -6.65
C GLN A 597 -29.33 -9.68 -6.91
N ALA A 598 -28.48 -10.57 -7.41
CA ALA A 598 -28.87 -11.93 -7.78
C ALA A 598 -29.40 -12.74 -6.59
N TYR A 599 -30.31 -13.67 -6.87
CA TYR A 599 -30.69 -14.71 -5.92
C TYR A 599 -29.81 -15.95 -6.14
N VAL A 600 -28.90 -16.23 -5.21
CA VAL A 600 -28.03 -17.41 -5.30
C VAL A 600 -28.74 -18.62 -4.72
N SER A 601 -29.19 -19.52 -5.59
CA SER A 601 -29.91 -20.75 -5.23
C SER A 601 -28.96 -21.89 -4.83
N LEU A 602 -27.75 -21.94 -5.39
CA LEU A 602 -26.79 -23.02 -5.13
C LEU A 602 -25.34 -22.50 -5.14
N LYS A 603 -24.57 -22.99 -4.18
CA LYS A 603 -23.11 -22.83 -4.06
C LYS A 603 -22.56 -24.14 -3.48
N HIS A 604 -22.38 -25.13 -4.35
CA HIS A 604 -22.13 -26.51 -3.94
C HIS A 604 -20.62 -26.80 -3.92
N GLU A 605 -20.07 -27.02 -2.73
CA GLU A 605 -18.61 -27.19 -2.56
C GLU A 605 -18.07 -28.50 -3.14
N GLY A 606 -18.83 -29.61 -3.09
CA GLY A 606 -18.38 -30.89 -3.66
C GLY A 606 -18.29 -30.81 -5.19
N ASP A 607 -19.45 -30.65 -5.81
CA ASP A 607 -19.62 -30.51 -7.26
C ASP A 607 -18.95 -29.26 -7.87
N LYS A 608 -18.56 -28.28 -7.06
CA LYS A 608 -18.03 -26.96 -7.52
C LYS A 608 -18.99 -26.23 -8.46
N VAL A 609 -20.29 -26.30 -8.17
CA VAL A 609 -21.36 -25.69 -8.98
C VAL A 609 -21.97 -24.48 -8.28
N ILE A 610 -22.07 -23.37 -9.00
CA ILE A 610 -22.77 -22.15 -8.56
C ILE A 610 -23.99 -21.91 -9.46
N VAL A 611 -25.15 -21.65 -8.85
CA VAL A 611 -26.38 -21.29 -9.56
C VAL A 611 -27.02 -20.05 -8.94
N PHE A 612 -27.33 -19.07 -9.79
CA PHE A 612 -28.10 -17.91 -9.38
C PHE A 612 -29.06 -17.40 -10.46
N GLU A 613 -30.05 -16.61 -10.04
CA GLU A 613 -30.96 -15.90 -10.93
C GLU A 613 -30.73 -14.39 -10.82
N ARG A 614 -30.55 -13.71 -11.96
CA ARG A 614 -30.43 -12.23 -12.04
C ARG A 614 -31.05 -11.75 -13.35
N ALA A 615 -31.84 -10.67 -13.32
CA ALA A 615 -32.52 -10.11 -14.49
C ALA A 615 -33.40 -11.10 -15.28
N GLY A 616 -34.05 -12.05 -14.59
CA GLY A 616 -34.84 -13.09 -15.23
C GLY A 616 -34.02 -14.15 -16.00
N LEU A 617 -32.69 -14.10 -15.88
CA LEU A 617 -31.78 -15.10 -16.41
C LEU A 617 -31.38 -16.09 -15.33
N LEU A 618 -31.24 -17.36 -15.72
CA LEU A 618 -30.65 -18.40 -14.89
C LEU A 618 -29.18 -18.58 -15.28
N TRP A 619 -28.30 -18.56 -14.27
CA TRP A 619 -26.86 -18.65 -14.38
C TRP A 619 -26.41 -19.97 -13.75
N VAL A 620 -25.65 -20.80 -14.49
CA VAL A 620 -25.12 -22.09 -14.00
C VAL A 620 -23.63 -22.19 -14.32
N PHE A 621 -22.77 -22.14 -13.30
CA PHE A 621 -21.31 -22.26 -13.42
C PHE A 621 -20.84 -23.60 -12.87
N ASN A 622 -19.95 -24.29 -13.58
CA ASN A 622 -19.25 -25.47 -13.10
C ASN A 622 -17.74 -25.23 -13.04
N PHE A 623 -17.22 -25.00 -11.83
CA PHE A 623 -15.79 -24.84 -11.56
C PHE A 623 -15.09 -26.16 -11.24
N HIS A 624 -15.74 -27.31 -11.41
CA HIS A 624 -15.09 -28.59 -11.18
C HIS A 624 -14.01 -28.83 -12.24
N PRO A 625 -12.77 -29.18 -11.86
CA PRO A 625 -11.66 -29.33 -12.82
C PRO A 625 -11.79 -30.53 -13.78
N GLN A 626 -12.82 -31.38 -13.62
CA GLN A 626 -12.84 -32.73 -14.23
C GLN A 626 -14.26 -33.27 -14.45
N ASN A 627 -15.19 -33.03 -13.52
CA ASN A 627 -16.51 -33.64 -13.56
C ASN A 627 -17.50 -32.81 -14.38
N SER A 628 -18.14 -33.50 -15.31
CA SER A 628 -19.37 -33.08 -15.99
C SER A 628 -20.57 -33.76 -15.34
N PHE A 629 -21.69 -33.06 -15.22
CA PHE A 629 -22.92 -33.54 -14.61
C PHE A 629 -24.07 -33.56 -15.62
N THR A 630 -24.66 -34.74 -15.85
CA THR A 630 -25.88 -34.90 -16.65
C THR A 630 -27.11 -34.79 -15.77
N ASP A 631 -28.20 -34.24 -16.30
CA ASP A 631 -29.49 -34.12 -15.60
C ASP A 631 -29.41 -33.39 -14.24
N TYR A 632 -28.50 -32.42 -14.11
CA TYR A 632 -28.24 -31.74 -12.84
C TYR A 632 -29.44 -30.88 -12.42
N ARG A 633 -30.00 -31.09 -11.23
CA ARG A 633 -31.21 -30.33 -10.83
C ARG A 633 -30.86 -28.92 -10.42
N VAL A 634 -31.43 -27.96 -11.15
CA VAL A 634 -31.26 -26.52 -10.93
C VAL A 634 -32.61 -25.90 -10.58
N GLY A 635 -32.69 -25.25 -9.42
CA GLY A 635 -33.91 -24.57 -8.96
C GLY A 635 -34.15 -23.26 -9.74
N VAL A 636 -35.40 -22.98 -10.10
CA VAL A 636 -35.83 -21.73 -10.75
C VAL A 636 -37.17 -21.25 -10.20
N GLU A 637 -37.36 -19.94 -10.14
CA GLU A 637 -38.60 -19.39 -9.57
C GLU A 637 -39.77 -19.45 -10.54
N GLN A 638 -39.52 -19.07 -11.78
CA GLN A 638 -40.56 -18.93 -12.78
C GLN A 638 -40.68 -20.23 -13.59
N GLU A 639 -41.90 -20.74 -13.72
CA GLU A 639 -42.19 -21.86 -14.61
C GLU A 639 -42.09 -21.43 -16.08
N GLY A 640 -41.68 -22.34 -16.95
CA GLY A 640 -41.64 -22.10 -18.38
C GLY A 640 -40.67 -23.02 -19.13
N THR A 641 -40.31 -22.58 -20.33
CA THR A 641 -39.30 -23.24 -21.17
C THR A 641 -38.11 -22.31 -21.32
N TYR A 642 -36.95 -22.75 -20.87
CA TYR A 642 -35.70 -22.00 -20.90
C TYR A 642 -34.86 -22.36 -22.14
N LYS A 643 -34.15 -21.38 -22.72
CA LYS A 643 -33.21 -21.55 -23.85
C LYS A 643 -31.85 -20.94 -23.51
N ILE A 644 -30.77 -21.51 -24.05
CA ILE A 644 -29.41 -20.97 -23.89
C ILE A 644 -29.28 -19.63 -24.63
N VAL A 645 -28.66 -18.63 -23.98
CA VAL A 645 -28.39 -17.32 -24.61
C VAL A 645 -26.90 -16.97 -24.65
N LEU A 646 -26.10 -17.61 -23.80
CA LEU A 646 -24.65 -17.55 -23.80
C LEU A 646 -24.10 -18.85 -23.21
N SER A 647 -23.12 -19.44 -23.89
CA SER A 647 -22.37 -20.62 -23.45
C SER A 647 -20.88 -20.35 -23.58
N THR A 648 -20.10 -20.58 -22.51
CA THR A 648 -18.62 -20.47 -22.59
C THR A 648 -18.01 -21.61 -23.40
N ASP A 649 -18.73 -22.72 -23.59
CA ASP A 649 -18.27 -23.91 -24.32
C ASP A 649 -18.51 -23.82 -25.84
N ALA A 650 -19.09 -22.72 -26.34
CA ALA A 650 -19.28 -22.55 -27.77
C ALA A 650 -17.93 -22.51 -28.52
N LYS A 651 -17.85 -23.17 -29.68
CA LYS A 651 -16.60 -23.29 -30.48
C LYS A 651 -16.04 -21.93 -30.91
N GLN A 652 -16.91 -20.96 -31.17
CA GLN A 652 -16.52 -19.59 -31.52
C GLN A 652 -15.78 -18.87 -30.37
N PHE A 653 -15.84 -19.40 -29.15
CA PHE A 653 -15.13 -18.91 -27.97
C PHE A 653 -14.03 -19.89 -27.53
N GLY A 654 -13.58 -20.79 -28.41
CA GLY A 654 -12.53 -21.76 -28.10
C GLY A 654 -12.97 -22.88 -27.14
N GLY A 655 -14.28 -23.09 -26.98
CA GLY A 655 -14.83 -24.25 -26.27
C GLY A 655 -14.99 -25.50 -27.16
N HIS A 656 -15.45 -26.60 -26.58
CA HIS A 656 -15.54 -27.91 -27.25
C HIS A 656 -16.85 -28.08 -28.05
N GLY A 657 -17.88 -27.31 -27.72
CA GLY A 657 -19.19 -27.39 -28.36
C GLY A 657 -19.97 -28.64 -27.94
N ASN A 658 -19.83 -29.04 -26.68
CA ASN A 658 -20.52 -30.18 -26.09
C ASN A 658 -21.96 -29.82 -25.65
N VAL A 659 -22.28 -28.53 -25.53
CA VAL A 659 -23.64 -28.03 -25.26
C VAL A 659 -24.36 -27.66 -26.56
N ASP A 660 -25.48 -28.31 -26.87
CA ASP A 660 -26.35 -27.92 -27.98
C ASP A 660 -27.23 -26.71 -27.58
N GLU A 661 -26.89 -25.52 -28.09
CA GLU A 661 -27.59 -24.26 -27.86
C GLU A 661 -29.06 -24.26 -28.36
N SER A 662 -29.44 -25.19 -29.24
CA SER A 662 -30.82 -25.35 -29.69
C SER A 662 -31.73 -26.04 -28.66
N THR A 663 -31.14 -26.65 -27.62
CA THR A 663 -31.85 -27.34 -26.55
C THR A 663 -32.85 -26.42 -25.84
N ARG A 664 -33.97 -27.01 -25.41
CA ARG A 664 -35.01 -26.35 -24.61
C ARG A 664 -35.15 -27.08 -23.29
N PHE A 665 -35.07 -26.35 -22.19
CA PHE A 665 -35.18 -26.89 -20.83
C PHE A 665 -36.57 -26.59 -20.27
N PHE A 666 -37.32 -27.61 -19.90
CA PHE A 666 -38.68 -27.45 -19.36
C PHE A 666 -38.63 -27.50 -17.84
N THR A 667 -39.36 -26.60 -17.18
CA THR A 667 -39.46 -26.60 -15.73
C THR A 667 -40.45 -27.65 -15.23
N THR A 668 -40.12 -28.28 -14.11
CA THR A 668 -41.02 -29.14 -13.33
C THR A 668 -41.47 -28.38 -12.08
N PRO A 669 -42.78 -28.34 -11.75
CA PRO A 669 -43.32 -27.66 -10.57
C PRO A 669 -43.05 -28.45 -9.29
N PHE A 670 -41.81 -28.38 -8.83
CA PHE A 670 -41.33 -29.05 -7.64
C PHE A 670 -40.25 -28.19 -6.98
N ALA A 671 -40.41 -27.97 -5.68
CA ALA A 671 -39.52 -27.09 -4.94
C ALA A 671 -38.10 -27.69 -4.83
N TRP A 672 -37.10 -26.91 -5.20
CA TRP A 672 -35.69 -27.31 -5.15
C TRP A 672 -34.82 -26.09 -4.82
N ASN A 673 -33.88 -26.22 -3.88
CA ASN A 673 -32.97 -25.14 -3.45
C ASN A 673 -33.68 -23.79 -3.19
N ASN A 674 -34.79 -23.83 -2.45
CA ASN A 674 -35.62 -22.67 -2.12
C ASN A 674 -36.23 -21.92 -3.32
N ARG A 675 -36.40 -22.60 -4.46
CA ARG A 675 -37.16 -22.11 -5.62
C ARG A 675 -38.41 -22.96 -5.84
N LYS A 676 -39.42 -22.43 -6.51
CA LYS A 676 -40.72 -23.12 -6.72
C LYS A 676 -40.66 -24.27 -7.74
N ASN A 677 -39.74 -24.19 -8.69
CA ASN A 677 -39.61 -25.15 -9.79
C ASN A 677 -38.16 -25.63 -9.91
N PHE A 678 -37.92 -26.67 -10.71
CA PHE A 678 -36.57 -27.02 -11.15
C PHE A 678 -36.54 -27.37 -12.65
N LEU A 679 -35.36 -27.27 -13.26
CA LEU A 679 -35.04 -27.84 -14.56
C LEU A 679 -33.74 -28.66 -14.47
N GLN A 680 -33.42 -29.43 -15.51
CA GLN A 680 -32.27 -30.34 -15.53
C GLN A 680 -31.40 -30.07 -16.76
N PRO A 681 -30.38 -29.20 -16.68
CA PRO A 681 -29.43 -29.02 -17.75
C PRO A 681 -28.29 -30.05 -17.63
N ASN A 682 -27.62 -30.29 -18.76
CA ASN A 682 -26.29 -30.90 -18.72
C ASN A 682 -25.28 -29.79 -18.38
N VAL A 683 -24.56 -29.98 -17.29
CA VAL A 683 -23.59 -29.04 -16.72
C VAL A 683 -22.20 -29.59 -16.98
N ILE A 684 -21.55 -29.09 -18.02
CA ILE A 684 -20.26 -29.61 -18.50
C ILE A 684 -19.12 -29.00 -17.67
N ASP A 685 -18.00 -29.70 -17.55
CA ASP A 685 -16.80 -29.20 -16.87
C ASP A 685 -16.34 -27.88 -17.50
N SER A 686 -15.97 -26.93 -16.63
CA SER A 686 -15.53 -25.58 -17.02
C SER A 686 -16.51 -24.84 -17.95
N CYS A 687 -17.80 -25.14 -17.85
CA CYS A 687 -18.85 -24.58 -18.68
C CYS A 687 -19.79 -23.69 -17.87
N PHE A 688 -20.29 -22.66 -18.55
CA PHE A 688 -21.35 -21.81 -18.06
C PHE A 688 -22.49 -21.73 -19.08
N VAL A 689 -23.72 -21.72 -18.59
CA VAL A 689 -24.94 -21.58 -19.41
C VAL A 689 -25.83 -20.48 -18.81
N VAL A 690 -26.09 -19.42 -19.58
CA VAL A 690 -27.21 -18.50 -19.30
C VAL A 690 -28.45 -19.04 -19.99
N THR A 691 -29.56 -19.16 -19.27
CA THR A 691 -30.86 -19.45 -19.90
C THR A 691 -31.92 -18.38 -19.64
N SER A 692 -32.79 -18.17 -20.64
CA SER A 692 -33.94 -17.25 -20.58
C SER A 692 -35.23 -17.95 -20.95
N ILE A 693 -36.37 -17.49 -20.44
CA ILE A 693 -37.69 -18.02 -20.81
C ILE A 693 -37.99 -17.72 -22.28
N SER A 694 -38.43 -18.75 -23.00
CA SER A 694 -38.61 -18.76 -24.46
C SER A 694 -39.67 -17.78 -25.00
N SER A 695 -40.60 -17.32 -24.17
CA SER A 695 -41.54 -16.26 -24.53
C SER A 695 -40.86 -14.89 -24.41
N GLU A 696 -40.36 -14.34 -25.52
CA GLU A 696 -39.75 -12.99 -25.58
C GLU A 696 -40.70 -11.86 -25.10
N GLU A 697 -42.00 -12.13 -24.96
CA GLU A 697 -43.00 -11.18 -24.44
C GLU A 697 -43.00 -10.99 -22.91
N SER A 698 -42.49 -11.94 -22.12
CA SER A 698 -42.53 -11.81 -20.64
C SER A 698 -41.45 -10.89 -20.06
N ILE A 699 -40.36 -10.66 -20.80
CA ILE A 699 -39.22 -9.83 -20.35
C ILE A 699 -39.49 -8.33 -20.54
N ARG A 700 -40.56 -7.93 -21.25
CA ARG A 700 -40.89 -6.52 -21.54
C ARG A 700 -42.00 -5.89 -20.68
N ARG A 701 -42.59 -6.61 -19.70
CA ARG A 701 -43.67 -6.06 -18.86
C ARG A 701 -43.67 -6.62 -17.45
N ALA A 702 -42.88 -6.04 -16.56
CA ALA A 702 -43.24 -5.93 -15.15
C ALA A 702 -43.33 -4.44 -14.81
N PRO A 703 -44.53 -3.83 -14.77
CA PRO A 703 -44.67 -2.47 -14.32
C PRO A 703 -44.40 -2.41 -12.81
N LEU A 704 -43.66 -1.39 -12.39
CA LEU A 704 -43.57 -0.90 -11.01
C LEU A 704 -44.98 -0.85 -10.39
N GLN A 705 -45.37 -1.88 -9.64
CA GLN A 705 -46.55 -1.83 -8.78
C GLN A 705 -46.09 -1.53 -7.35
N SER A 706 -46.48 -0.34 -6.93
CA SER A 706 -46.46 0.23 -5.59
C SER A 706 -46.60 -0.78 -4.46
N LEU A 707 -45.65 -0.79 -3.53
CA LEU A 707 -45.74 -1.55 -2.28
C LEU A 707 -46.11 -0.61 -1.13
N ASP A 708 -47.39 -0.24 -1.11
CA ASP A 708 -48.10 0.37 0.03
C ASP A 708 -48.78 -0.72 0.89
N GLN A 709 -48.34 -1.97 0.77
CA GLN A 709 -48.95 -3.12 1.43
C GLN A 709 -47.86 -4.05 1.96
N PHE A 710 -47.34 -3.78 3.16
CA PHE A 710 -46.97 -4.81 4.15
C PHE A 710 -46.66 -4.15 5.51
N ILE A 711 -47.61 -3.36 6.03
CA ILE A 711 -47.67 -3.03 7.46
C ILE A 711 -48.88 -3.73 8.04
N ARG A 712 -48.64 -4.85 8.74
CA ARG A 712 -49.43 -5.41 9.84
C ARG A 712 -48.92 -6.82 10.09
N TYR A 713 -48.09 -7.00 11.12
CA TYR A 713 -48.23 -8.11 12.07
C TYR A 713 -47.36 -7.87 13.31
N THR A 714 -48.08 -7.41 14.34
CA THR A 714 -47.98 -7.82 15.75
C THR A 714 -46.91 -7.22 16.67
N SER A 715 -47.41 -6.26 17.45
CA SER A 715 -47.01 -5.92 18.81
C SER A 715 -46.98 -7.14 19.74
N SER A 716 -45.86 -7.36 20.43
CA SER A 716 -45.89 -7.99 21.76
C SER A 716 -44.88 -7.28 22.67
N LYS A 717 -45.36 -6.98 23.88
CA LYS A 717 -44.69 -6.20 24.92
C LYS A 717 -43.56 -7.01 25.57
N ALA A 718 -42.39 -6.42 25.72
CA ALA A 718 -41.37 -6.88 26.68
C ALA A 718 -41.55 -6.16 28.04
N PRO A 719 -41.35 -6.82 29.20
CA PRO A 719 -41.33 -6.19 30.52
C PRO A 719 -39.92 -5.71 30.94
N PRO A 720 -39.79 -4.90 32.01
CA PRO A 720 -38.64 -4.01 32.23
C PRO A 720 -37.50 -4.60 33.08
N HIS A 721 -36.34 -3.96 32.91
CA HIS A 721 -35.08 -3.99 33.65
C HIS A 721 -34.99 -4.75 35.00
N SER A 722 -33.90 -5.52 35.13
CA SER A 722 -33.20 -5.73 36.41
C SER A 722 -31.70 -5.47 36.25
N GLN A 723 -31.17 -4.61 37.12
CA GLN A 723 -29.76 -4.25 37.29
C GLN A 723 -28.87 -5.46 37.60
N VAL A 724 -27.70 -5.56 36.96
CA VAL A 724 -26.53 -6.26 37.54
C VAL A 724 -25.23 -5.50 37.20
N LYS A 725 -24.68 -4.92 38.28
CA LYS A 725 -23.29 -4.61 38.66
C LYS A 725 -22.14 -4.71 37.64
N ASN A 726 -21.33 -3.64 37.67
CA ASN A 726 -19.90 -3.60 37.34
C ASN A 726 -19.14 -4.85 37.81
N PHE A 727 -18.35 -5.44 36.91
CA PHE A 727 -16.92 -5.78 37.06
C PHE A 727 -16.47 -6.38 35.71
N ALA A 728 -15.70 -5.64 34.91
CA ALA A 728 -14.93 -6.23 33.82
C ALA A 728 -13.67 -6.86 34.45
N PRO A 729 -13.39 -8.17 34.25
CA PRO A 729 -12.07 -8.70 34.52
C PRO A 729 -11.09 -8.21 33.44
N ALA A 730 -9.83 -8.04 33.82
CA ALA A 730 -8.73 -7.72 32.92
C ALA A 730 -8.65 -8.68 31.71
N LEU A 731 -8.15 -8.18 30.58
CA LEU A 731 -7.95 -8.91 29.32
C LEU A 731 -7.05 -10.17 29.43
N SER A 732 -6.39 -10.40 30.57
CA SER A 732 -5.47 -11.51 30.83
C SER A 732 -6.13 -12.88 31.00
N ALA A 733 -7.47 -12.97 31.07
CA ALA A 733 -8.18 -14.25 31.22
C ALA A 733 -8.31 -15.08 29.92
N ARG A 734 -7.72 -14.66 28.79
CA ARG A 734 -7.91 -15.34 27.50
C ARG A 734 -6.90 -16.43 27.15
N PHE A 735 -5.76 -16.59 27.85
CA PHE A 735 -4.67 -17.44 27.33
C PHE A 735 -3.97 -18.40 28.30
N ALA A 736 -4.46 -18.58 29.53
CA ALA A 736 -3.99 -19.67 30.38
C ALA A 736 -5.12 -20.17 31.29
N SER A 737 -5.71 -21.32 30.96
CA SER A 737 -6.46 -22.10 31.95
C SER A 737 -5.46 -23.00 32.70
N THR A 738 -5.49 -23.03 34.03
CA THR A 738 -4.70 -23.95 34.87
C THR A 738 -5.23 -25.39 34.84
N ASP A 739 -6.24 -25.65 34.02
CA ASP A 739 -7.06 -26.84 34.00
C ASP A 739 -6.52 -27.80 32.93
N ALA A 740 -5.53 -28.62 33.31
CA ALA A 740 -4.81 -29.52 32.41
C ALA A 740 -5.71 -30.64 31.83
N ALA A 741 -5.73 -30.77 30.50
CA ALA A 741 -6.35 -31.89 29.82
C ALA A 741 -5.41 -33.10 29.82
N LYS A 742 -5.54 -34.00 30.81
CA LYS A 742 -4.61 -35.11 31.12
C LYS A 742 -3.78 -35.69 29.95
N ASP A 743 -4.36 -36.64 29.20
CA ASP A 743 -3.65 -37.47 28.23
C ASP A 743 -4.40 -37.45 26.90
N GLY A 744 -3.69 -37.14 25.82
CA GLY A 744 -4.13 -37.28 24.45
C GLY A 744 -3.29 -38.28 23.67
N LYS A 745 -3.72 -38.61 22.46
CA LYS A 745 -2.99 -39.48 21.53
C LYS A 745 -2.79 -38.76 20.21
N ILE A 746 -1.61 -38.92 19.62
CA ILE A 746 -1.31 -38.38 18.30
C ILE A 746 -2.29 -38.99 17.28
N HIS A 747 -3.14 -38.16 16.71
CA HIS A 747 -4.16 -38.53 15.75
C HIS A 747 -3.61 -38.53 14.33
N GLN A 748 -2.82 -37.51 13.98
CA GLN A 748 -2.24 -37.31 12.65
C GLN A 748 -0.96 -36.48 12.76
N VAL A 749 -0.01 -36.70 11.83
CA VAL A 749 1.21 -35.90 11.66
C VAL A 749 1.25 -35.41 10.21
N ILE A 750 1.39 -34.11 10.01
CA ILE A 750 1.40 -33.43 8.71
C ILE A 750 2.64 -32.50 8.68
N GLY A 751 3.75 -32.98 8.12
CA GLY A 751 5.02 -32.25 8.18
C GLY A 751 5.40 -31.91 9.63
N ALA A 752 5.58 -30.62 9.94
CA ALA A 752 5.89 -30.10 11.27
C ALA A 752 4.65 -29.72 12.13
N VAL A 753 3.48 -30.27 11.79
CA VAL A 753 2.23 -30.09 12.54
C VAL A 753 1.70 -31.44 13.01
N VAL A 754 1.24 -31.49 14.26
CA VAL A 754 0.78 -32.71 14.94
C VAL A 754 -0.61 -32.47 15.49
N ASP A 755 -1.58 -33.26 15.02
CA ASP A 755 -2.94 -33.25 15.56
C ASP A 755 -3.02 -34.28 16.69
N VAL A 756 -3.46 -33.84 17.87
CA VAL A 756 -3.58 -34.67 19.08
C VAL A 756 -5.05 -34.74 19.48
N LYS A 757 -5.57 -35.96 19.61
CA LYS A 757 -6.95 -36.21 20.06
C LYS A 757 -6.97 -36.52 21.55
N PHE A 758 -7.84 -35.84 22.28
CA PHE A 758 -8.11 -36.07 23.70
C PHE A 758 -9.41 -36.87 23.85
N ASP A 759 -9.43 -37.77 24.84
CA ASP A 759 -10.61 -38.60 25.12
C ASP A 759 -11.66 -37.85 25.99
N THR A 760 -11.40 -36.58 26.31
CA THR A 760 -12.23 -35.72 27.18
C THR A 760 -12.81 -34.52 26.42
N GLU A 761 -13.90 -33.94 26.94
CA GLU A 761 -14.47 -32.67 26.45
C GLU A 761 -13.59 -31.45 26.83
N GLN A 762 -12.74 -31.60 27.85
CA GLN A 762 -11.76 -30.59 28.24
C GLN A 762 -10.53 -30.69 27.34
N LEU A 763 -10.22 -29.61 26.62
CA LEU A 763 -9.08 -29.50 25.70
C LEU A 763 -7.98 -28.58 26.27
N PRO A 764 -6.70 -28.86 25.95
CA PRO A 764 -5.61 -27.95 26.28
C PRO A 764 -5.86 -26.54 25.72
N SER A 765 -5.50 -25.49 26.48
CA SER A 765 -5.60 -24.11 25.99
C SER A 765 -4.65 -23.85 24.82
N ILE A 766 -4.99 -22.88 23.96
CA ILE A 766 -4.05 -22.40 22.92
C ILE A 766 -2.80 -21.85 23.63
N LEU A 767 -1.62 -22.08 23.05
CA LEU A 767 -0.28 -21.83 23.61
C LEU A 767 0.18 -22.79 24.71
N ASN A 768 -0.65 -23.72 25.20
CA ASN A 768 -0.15 -24.75 26.13
C ASN A 768 0.89 -25.65 25.45
N ALA A 769 1.89 -26.06 26.23
CA ALA A 769 2.85 -27.06 25.83
C ALA A 769 2.29 -28.48 26.05
N LEU A 770 2.48 -29.35 25.06
CA LEU A 770 2.26 -30.79 25.20
C LEU A 770 3.61 -31.50 25.18
N THR A 771 3.76 -32.56 25.98
CA THR A 771 4.97 -33.39 25.99
C THR A 771 4.68 -34.78 25.42
N THR A 772 5.56 -35.25 24.55
CA THR A 772 5.49 -36.59 23.94
C THR A 772 6.89 -37.21 23.89
N GLN A 773 6.97 -38.53 23.72
CA GLN A 773 8.25 -39.24 23.52
C GLN A 773 8.44 -39.62 22.05
N ASN A 774 9.66 -39.46 21.56
CA ASN A 774 10.13 -40.00 20.28
C ASN A 774 11.43 -40.79 20.52
N GLY A 775 11.32 -42.12 20.61
CA GLY A 775 12.41 -42.95 21.14
C GLY A 775 12.75 -42.57 22.58
N ASP A 776 14.03 -42.38 22.87
CA ASP A 776 14.52 -41.95 24.19
C ASP A 776 14.48 -40.42 24.40
N GLN A 777 14.03 -39.65 23.40
CA GLN A 777 14.00 -38.19 23.46
C GLN A 777 12.61 -37.65 23.82
N LYS A 778 12.57 -36.70 24.75
CA LYS A 778 11.37 -35.92 25.09
C LYS A 778 11.20 -34.78 24.08
N LEU A 779 10.00 -34.65 23.52
CA LEU A 779 9.64 -33.56 22.61
C LEU A 779 8.52 -32.71 23.19
N THR A 780 8.59 -31.43 22.91
CA THR A 780 7.58 -30.43 23.28
C THR A 780 6.85 -29.96 22.03
N LEU A 781 5.51 -29.99 22.06
CA LEU A 781 4.63 -29.45 21.03
C LEU A 781 3.90 -28.25 21.64
N GLU A 782 3.51 -27.26 20.83
CA GLU A 782 2.71 -26.13 21.31
C GLU A 782 1.34 -26.13 20.62
N VAL A 783 0.27 -26.00 21.39
CA VAL A 783 -1.11 -25.96 20.87
C VAL A 783 -1.35 -24.68 20.09
N ALA A 784 -1.61 -24.81 18.79
CA ALA A 784 -1.81 -23.68 17.88
C ALA A 784 -3.29 -23.41 17.56
N GLN A 785 -4.14 -24.44 17.54
CA GLN A 785 -5.56 -24.32 17.20
C GLN A 785 -6.38 -25.50 17.74
N HIS A 786 -7.69 -25.30 17.98
CA HIS A 786 -8.66 -26.37 18.20
C HIS A 786 -9.40 -26.71 16.90
N LEU A 787 -9.49 -27.99 16.54
CA LEU A 787 -10.06 -28.45 15.25
C LEU A 787 -11.49 -29.04 15.37
N GLY A 788 -12.01 -29.21 16.58
CA GLY A 788 -13.26 -29.94 16.85
C GLY A 788 -13.03 -31.42 17.16
N GLU A 789 -14.09 -32.14 17.56
CA GLU A 789 -14.03 -33.58 17.93
C GLU A 789 -12.98 -33.95 18.99
N SER A 790 -12.72 -33.05 19.93
CA SER A 790 -11.65 -33.15 20.93
C SER A 790 -10.24 -33.26 20.33
N ILE A 791 -10.01 -32.68 19.15
CA ILE A 791 -8.70 -32.62 18.49
C ILE A 791 -8.12 -31.20 18.59
N VAL A 792 -6.84 -31.14 18.97
CA VAL A 792 -6.04 -29.91 18.92
C VAL A 792 -4.90 -30.08 17.94
N ARG A 793 -4.62 -29.01 17.20
CA ARG A 793 -3.50 -28.91 16.27
C ARG A 793 -2.32 -28.24 16.96
N CYS A 794 -1.17 -28.91 16.93
CA CYS A 794 0.05 -28.43 17.57
C CYS A 794 1.17 -28.20 16.56
N ALA A 795 2.00 -27.18 16.79
CA ALA A 795 3.26 -26.99 16.07
C ALA A 795 4.37 -27.80 16.75
N GLY A 796 5.15 -28.58 15.99
CA GLY A 796 6.21 -29.42 16.58
C GLY A 796 6.99 -30.32 15.60
N THR A 797 7.83 -31.19 16.15
CA THR A 797 8.88 -31.92 15.40
C THR A 797 8.39 -33.15 14.60
N GLU A 798 9.18 -33.55 13.61
CA GLU A 798 9.00 -34.75 12.78
C GLU A 798 9.37 -36.07 13.50
N GLY A 799 8.99 -37.22 12.93
CA GLY A 799 9.35 -38.55 13.43
C GLY A 799 8.42 -39.12 14.51
N LEU A 800 7.30 -38.46 14.78
CA LEU A 800 6.26 -38.95 15.69
C LEU A 800 5.37 -39.99 15.02
N VAL A 801 4.93 -40.99 15.81
CA VAL A 801 4.08 -42.08 15.33
C VAL A 801 2.65 -41.89 15.82
N ARG A 802 1.69 -42.14 14.93
CA ARG A 802 0.26 -42.12 15.26
C ARG A 802 -0.03 -43.06 16.43
N GLY A 803 -0.83 -42.59 17.39
CA GLY A 803 -1.19 -43.32 18.60
C GLY A 803 -0.23 -43.13 19.78
N ALA A 804 0.92 -42.46 19.59
CA ALA A 804 1.80 -42.09 20.69
C ALA A 804 1.10 -41.15 21.69
N LYS A 805 1.47 -41.26 22.96
CA LYS A 805 0.89 -40.48 24.05
C LYS A 805 1.45 -39.05 24.06
N ALA A 806 0.57 -38.05 24.06
CA ALA A 806 0.90 -36.65 24.28
C ALA A 806 0.19 -36.14 25.55
N THR A 807 0.92 -35.49 26.43
CA THR A 807 0.43 -35.07 27.76
C THR A 807 0.43 -33.55 27.85
N ASP A 808 -0.71 -32.94 28.19
CA ASP A 808 -0.81 -31.50 28.44
C ASP A 808 -0.06 -31.14 29.72
N THR A 809 0.84 -30.15 29.65
CA THR A 809 1.53 -29.65 30.84
C THR A 809 0.65 -28.72 31.67
N GLY A 810 -0.46 -28.23 31.11
CA GLY A 810 -1.33 -27.24 31.74
C GLY A 810 -0.76 -25.82 31.74
N ALA A 811 0.37 -25.60 31.07
CA ALA A 811 1.05 -24.31 30.99
C ALA A 811 1.70 -24.13 29.60
N PRO A 812 2.00 -22.89 29.19
CA PRO A 812 2.85 -22.64 28.03
C PRO A 812 4.26 -23.22 28.20
N ILE A 813 5.12 -23.09 27.18
CA ILE A 813 6.53 -23.46 27.31
C ILE A 813 7.16 -22.64 28.45
N MET A 814 7.66 -23.34 29.46
CA MET A 814 8.30 -22.78 30.65
C MET A 814 9.81 -22.97 30.56
N ILE A 815 10.58 -21.91 30.72
CA ILE A 815 12.05 -21.91 30.59
C ILE A 815 12.74 -21.49 31.90
N PRO A 816 13.98 -21.94 32.17
CA PRO A 816 14.76 -21.45 33.30
C PRO A 816 15.16 -19.99 33.09
N VAL A 817 15.03 -19.16 34.14
CA VAL A 817 15.42 -17.75 34.13
C VAL A 817 16.31 -17.38 35.31
N GLY A 818 16.95 -16.21 35.22
CA GLY A 818 17.84 -15.65 36.23
C GLY A 818 19.31 -16.05 36.07
N ARG A 819 20.15 -15.63 37.02
CA ARG A 819 21.62 -15.67 36.88
C ARG A 819 22.23 -17.02 36.49
N GLY A 820 21.55 -18.13 36.77
CA GLY A 820 21.97 -19.47 36.34
C GLY A 820 22.06 -19.64 34.81
N THR A 821 21.40 -18.78 34.02
CA THR A 821 21.43 -18.78 32.54
C THR A 821 22.65 -18.04 31.98
N LEU A 822 23.35 -17.24 32.79
CA LEU A 822 24.51 -16.47 32.33
C LEU A 822 25.68 -17.40 31.99
N GLY A 823 26.30 -17.17 30.83
CA GLY A 823 27.38 -17.99 30.26
C GLY A 823 26.91 -19.35 29.75
N ARG A 824 25.60 -19.61 29.71
CA ARG A 824 25.01 -20.88 29.23
C ARG A 824 24.39 -20.69 27.85
N ILE A 825 24.30 -21.80 27.10
CA ILE A 825 23.54 -21.87 25.85
C ILE A 825 22.32 -22.77 26.06
N MET A 826 21.13 -22.26 25.75
CA MET A 826 19.88 -23.02 25.80
C MET A 826 19.13 -22.99 24.48
N ASN A 827 18.31 -24.00 24.25
CA ASN A 827 17.38 -24.07 23.12
C ASN A 827 16.04 -23.36 23.44
N VAL A 828 15.09 -23.44 22.51
CA VAL A 828 13.75 -22.82 22.65
C VAL A 828 12.96 -23.28 23.88
N THR A 829 13.13 -24.53 24.31
CA THR A 829 12.45 -25.10 25.50
C THR A 829 13.22 -24.85 26.80
N GLY A 830 14.36 -24.17 26.74
CA GLY A 830 15.18 -23.87 27.92
C GLY A 830 16.12 -25.00 28.33
N ASP A 831 16.25 -26.05 27.51
CA ASP A 831 17.19 -27.14 27.75
C ASP A 831 18.62 -26.71 27.37
N PRO A 832 19.65 -27.03 28.19
CA PRO A 832 21.03 -26.68 27.87
C PRO A 832 21.56 -27.47 26.69
N ILE A 833 22.22 -26.79 25.76
CA ILE A 833 22.86 -27.37 24.57
C ILE A 833 24.38 -27.13 24.53
N ASP A 834 24.97 -26.75 25.66
CA ASP A 834 26.39 -26.44 25.80
C ASP A 834 27.24 -27.57 26.42
N GLU A 835 26.66 -28.76 26.62
CA GLU A 835 27.30 -29.92 27.24
C GLU A 835 27.80 -29.72 28.70
N ARG A 836 27.41 -28.61 29.37
CA ARG A 836 27.85 -28.27 30.74
C ARG A 836 26.90 -28.78 31.84
N GLY A 837 26.04 -29.74 31.52
CA GLY A 837 25.01 -30.29 32.41
C GLY A 837 23.82 -29.34 32.63
N PRO A 838 22.91 -29.62 33.59
CA PRO A 838 21.70 -28.83 33.80
C PRO A 838 21.96 -27.36 34.18
N ILE A 839 21.07 -26.46 33.77
CA ILE A 839 21.06 -25.05 34.21
C ILE A 839 20.53 -25.00 35.64
N LYS A 840 21.32 -24.45 36.57
CA LYS A 840 20.94 -24.31 37.99
C LYS A 840 20.08 -23.05 38.19
N ALA A 841 18.86 -23.06 37.68
CA ALA A 841 17.90 -21.97 37.86
C ALA A 841 16.99 -22.19 39.07
N THR A 842 16.60 -21.11 39.74
CA THR A 842 15.68 -21.13 40.90
C THR A 842 14.25 -20.78 40.53
N LYS A 843 14.02 -20.22 39.33
CA LYS A 843 12.71 -19.82 38.81
C LYS A 843 12.54 -20.26 37.37
N MET A 844 11.31 -20.58 36.99
CA MET A 844 10.88 -20.83 35.61
C MET A 844 9.87 -19.77 35.20
N ALA A 845 9.89 -19.33 33.94
CA ALA A 845 8.96 -18.33 33.40
C ALA A 845 8.38 -18.78 32.05
N PRO A 846 7.12 -18.42 31.73
CA PRO A 846 6.52 -18.73 30.43
C PRO A 846 7.12 -17.85 29.33
N ILE A 847 7.29 -18.40 28.12
CA ILE A 847 7.78 -17.61 26.98
C ILE A 847 6.75 -16.61 26.44
N HIS A 848 5.47 -16.87 26.70
CA HIS A 848 4.34 -16.02 26.37
C HIS A 848 3.97 -15.19 27.61
N ALA A 849 4.11 -13.88 27.50
CA ALA A 849 3.78 -12.91 28.55
C ALA A 849 3.14 -11.67 27.92
N ASP A 850 2.29 -10.99 28.68
CA ASP A 850 1.72 -9.71 28.28
C ASP A 850 2.79 -8.60 28.37
N PRO A 851 2.75 -7.56 27.52
CA PRO A 851 3.64 -6.41 27.65
C PRO A 851 3.39 -5.65 28.97
N PRO A 852 4.40 -4.94 29.52
CA PRO A 852 4.22 -4.13 30.72
C PRO A 852 3.07 -3.12 30.58
N GLU A 853 2.27 -2.95 31.63
CA GLU A 853 1.17 -1.98 31.63
C GLU A 853 1.70 -0.55 31.44
N PHE A 854 0.91 0.31 30.79
CA PHE A 854 1.30 1.70 30.50
C PHE A 854 1.71 2.49 31.76
N VAL A 855 1.14 2.18 32.92
CA VAL A 855 1.48 2.82 34.21
C VAL A 855 2.86 2.43 34.75
N GLU A 856 3.42 1.31 34.29
CA GLU A 856 4.74 0.82 34.68
C GLU A 856 5.83 1.32 33.71
N GLN A 857 5.45 1.84 32.55
CA GLN A 857 6.37 2.32 31.51
C GLN A 857 6.90 3.73 31.84
N SER A 858 8.19 3.96 31.59
CA SER A 858 8.78 5.29 31.75
C SER A 858 8.52 6.18 30.53
N THR A 859 8.18 7.44 30.75
CA THR A 859 7.98 8.43 29.68
C THR A 859 9.23 9.27 29.37
N SER A 860 10.35 9.05 30.09
CA SER A 860 11.59 9.81 29.89
C SER A 860 12.42 9.22 28.76
N ALA A 861 12.66 10.00 27.70
CA ALA A 861 13.61 9.64 26.65
C ALA A 861 15.04 9.89 27.13
N GLU A 862 15.81 8.81 27.32
CA GLU A 862 17.22 8.85 27.71
C GLU A 862 18.09 8.21 26.63
N VAL A 863 19.30 8.75 26.41
CA VAL A 863 20.28 8.18 25.49
C VAL A 863 21.00 7.01 26.15
N LEU A 864 21.06 5.87 25.46
CA LEU A 864 21.97 4.78 25.79
C LEU A 864 23.33 5.07 25.13
N VAL A 865 24.30 5.51 25.93
CA VAL A 865 25.67 5.78 25.45
C VAL A 865 26.38 4.46 25.17
N THR A 866 26.69 4.22 23.90
CA THR A 866 27.30 2.96 23.42
C THR A 866 28.83 2.95 23.51
N GLY A 867 29.43 4.14 23.59
CA GLY A 867 30.88 4.32 23.51
C GLY A 867 31.42 4.19 22.08
N ILE A 868 30.55 4.11 21.06
CA ILE A 868 30.90 4.05 19.64
C ILE A 868 30.59 5.42 19.02
N LYS A 869 31.64 6.16 18.60
CA LYS A 869 31.54 7.55 18.15
C LYS A 869 30.46 7.81 17.11
N VAL A 870 30.44 7.02 16.04
CA VAL A 870 29.50 7.20 14.92
C VAL A 870 28.06 6.97 15.36
N VAL A 871 27.82 6.02 16.28
CA VAL A 871 26.48 5.75 16.83
C VAL A 871 26.08 6.89 17.76
N ASP A 872 26.90 7.17 18.78
CA ASP A 872 26.57 8.14 19.81
C ASP A 872 26.41 9.55 19.23
N LEU A 873 27.18 9.92 18.20
CA LEU A 873 27.06 11.23 17.57
C LEU A 873 25.87 11.32 16.60
N LEU A 874 25.74 10.37 15.65
CA LEU A 874 24.87 10.53 14.48
C LEU A 874 23.59 9.67 14.53
N ALA A 875 23.61 8.54 15.22
CA ALA A 875 22.46 7.65 15.36
C ALA A 875 22.30 7.19 16.82
N PRO A 876 22.15 8.11 17.79
CA PRO A 876 22.15 7.76 19.21
C PRO A 876 20.99 6.82 19.55
N TYR A 877 21.25 5.82 20.38
CA TYR A 877 20.24 4.81 20.77
C TYR A 877 19.44 5.28 21.96
N ALA A 878 18.13 5.05 21.94
CA ALA A 878 17.26 5.30 23.09
C ALA A 878 17.35 4.15 24.09
N ARG A 879 17.40 4.47 25.39
CA ARG A 879 17.25 3.49 26.46
C ARG A 879 15.84 2.90 26.43
N GLY A 880 15.78 1.58 26.32
CA GLY A 880 14.53 0.84 26.06
C GLY A 880 14.08 0.83 24.60
N GLY A 881 14.90 1.39 23.70
CA GLY A 881 14.57 1.53 22.29
C GLY A 881 14.77 0.25 21.49
N LYS A 882 14.24 0.26 20.27
CA LYS A 882 14.33 -0.83 19.29
C LYS A 882 15.19 -0.38 18.11
N ILE A 883 16.33 -1.03 17.93
CA ILE A 883 17.33 -0.64 16.94
C ILE A 883 17.37 -1.68 15.82
N GLY A 884 17.22 -1.24 14.57
CA GLY A 884 17.46 -2.07 13.40
C GLY A 884 18.92 -1.97 12.94
N LEU A 885 19.61 -3.09 12.87
CA LEU A 885 20.97 -3.21 12.33
C LEU A 885 20.93 -3.80 10.92
N PHE A 886 21.28 -2.98 9.93
CA PHE A 886 21.26 -3.33 8.50
C PHE A 886 22.67 -3.57 7.99
N GLY A 887 22.84 -4.47 7.03
CA GLY A 887 24.12 -4.66 6.35
C GLY A 887 24.25 -6.02 5.68
N GLY A 888 24.97 -6.05 4.55
CA GLY A 888 25.27 -7.27 3.80
C GLY A 888 26.19 -8.24 4.55
N ALA A 889 26.47 -9.40 3.97
CA ALA A 889 27.49 -10.30 4.51
C ALA A 889 28.88 -9.66 4.41
N GLY A 890 29.68 -9.78 5.48
CA GLY A 890 31.09 -9.35 5.51
C GLY A 890 31.35 -7.90 5.95
N VAL A 891 30.32 -7.08 6.21
CA VAL A 891 30.48 -5.66 6.62
C VAL A 891 30.78 -5.44 8.11
N GLY A 892 30.93 -6.53 8.90
CA GLY A 892 31.32 -6.45 10.31
C GLY A 892 30.17 -6.44 11.34
N LYS A 893 28.96 -6.90 11.00
CA LYS A 893 27.79 -6.96 11.93
C LYS A 893 28.09 -7.65 13.26
N THR A 894 28.68 -8.84 13.22
CA THR A 894 28.99 -9.64 14.42
C THR A 894 30.00 -8.92 15.32
N VAL A 895 31.05 -8.35 14.72
CA VAL A 895 32.08 -7.56 15.42
C VAL A 895 31.46 -6.33 16.08
N PHE A 896 30.51 -5.67 15.41
CA PHE A 896 29.78 -4.53 15.97
C PHE A 896 28.88 -4.93 17.16
N ILE A 897 28.15 -6.04 17.06
CA ILE A 897 27.33 -6.57 18.16
C ILE A 897 28.20 -6.95 19.36
N GLN A 898 29.32 -7.64 19.12
CA GLN A 898 30.25 -8.03 20.18
C GLN A 898 30.85 -6.81 20.90
N GLU A 899 31.21 -5.77 20.15
CA GLU A 899 31.73 -4.54 20.76
C GLU A 899 30.66 -3.85 21.62
N LEU A 900 29.40 -3.79 21.16
CA LEU A 900 28.29 -3.27 21.97
C LEU A 900 28.12 -4.05 23.28
N ILE A 901 28.14 -5.38 23.23
CA ILE A 901 28.07 -6.25 24.43
C ILE A 901 29.25 -5.94 25.38
N ASN A 902 30.46 -5.88 24.83
CA ASN A 902 31.67 -5.61 25.60
C ASN A 902 31.64 -4.21 26.26
N ASN A 903 31.25 -3.17 25.53
CA ASN A 903 31.22 -1.79 26.03
C ASN A 903 30.17 -1.62 27.13
N ILE A 904 29.01 -2.26 26.98
CA ILE A 904 27.93 -2.15 27.97
C ILE A 904 28.27 -2.93 29.23
N ALA A 905 28.87 -4.12 29.10
CA ALA A 905 29.37 -4.87 30.23
C ALA A 905 30.45 -4.10 31.02
N LYS A 906 31.31 -3.35 30.34
CA LYS A 906 32.39 -2.55 30.96
C LYS A 906 31.93 -1.21 31.53
N ALA A 907 31.00 -0.50 30.86
CA ALA A 907 30.64 0.87 31.19
C ALA A 907 29.36 0.99 32.05
N HIS A 908 28.38 0.09 31.88
CA HIS A 908 27.04 0.25 32.47
C HIS A 908 26.65 -0.88 33.44
N GLY A 909 27.44 -1.96 33.53
CA GLY A 909 27.23 -3.06 34.49
C GLY A 909 26.02 -3.97 34.24
N GLY A 910 25.27 -3.72 33.16
CA GLY A 910 24.05 -4.46 32.76
C GLY A 910 24.31 -5.86 32.19
N PHE A 911 23.22 -6.58 31.92
CA PHE A 911 23.25 -7.92 31.33
C PHE A 911 22.94 -7.89 29.83
N SER A 912 23.38 -8.90 29.08
CA SER A 912 23.02 -9.07 27.67
C SER A 912 22.35 -10.42 27.44
N VAL A 913 21.40 -10.46 26.52
CA VAL A 913 20.78 -11.71 26.04
C VAL A 913 20.94 -11.76 24.54
N PHE A 914 21.58 -12.81 24.04
CA PHE A 914 21.77 -13.04 22.61
C PHE A 914 20.82 -14.13 22.11
N THR A 915 20.01 -13.80 21.11
CA THR A 915 19.04 -14.71 20.51
C THR A 915 19.41 -14.99 19.05
N GLY A 916 19.89 -16.20 18.79
CA GLY A 916 20.18 -16.70 17.44
C GLY A 916 18.96 -17.40 16.85
N VAL A 917 18.19 -16.72 16.00
CA VAL A 917 16.97 -17.24 15.36
C VAL A 917 17.28 -17.82 13.99
N GLY A 918 17.28 -19.15 13.89
CA GLY A 918 17.60 -19.84 12.63
C GLY A 918 19.06 -19.63 12.25
N GLU A 919 19.95 -19.72 13.24
CA GLU A 919 21.40 -19.57 13.06
C GLU A 919 22.05 -20.88 12.61
N ARG A 920 23.19 -20.77 11.91
CA ARG A 920 23.99 -21.95 11.59
C ARG A 920 24.78 -22.39 12.82
N THR A 921 24.82 -23.69 13.07
CA THR A 921 25.57 -24.27 14.21
C THR A 921 27.04 -23.85 14.25
N ARG A 922 27.67 -23.64 13.09
CA ARG A 922 29.05 -23.14 13.01
C ARG A 922 29.16 -21.71 13.55
N GLU A 923 28.28 -20.81 13.09
CA GLU A 923 28.29 -19.38 13.45
C GLU A 923 28.02 -19.17 14.94
N GLY A 924 27.07 -19.92 15.52
CA GLY A 924 26.82 -19.89 16.98
C GLY A 924 27.98 -20.42 17.82
N ASN A 925 28.68 -21.47 17.36
CA ASN A 925 29.85 -22.01 18.04
C ASN A 925 31.05 -21.05 17.97
N ASP A 926 31.27 -20.42 16.82
CA ASP A 926 32.34 -19.44 16.63
C ASP A 926 32.09 -18.24 17.55
N LEU A 927 30.86 -17.72 17.59
CA LEU A 927 30.46 -16.63 18.49
C LEU A 927 30.69 -16.97 19.97
N TYR A 928 30.31 -18.17 20.40
CA TYR A 928 30.48 -18.60 21.79
C TYR A 928 31.97 -18.69 22.20
N LYS A 929 32.83 -19.18 21.31
CA LYS A 929 34.28 -19.22 21.53
C LYS A 929 34.89 -17.82 21.57
N GLU A 930 34.51 -16.95 20.63
CA GLU A 930 34.98 -15.56 20.60
C GLU A 930 34.58 -14.80 21.87
N MET A 931 33.37 -15.04 22.40
CA MET A 931 32.93 -14.47 23.67
C MET A 931 33.72 -15.01 24.88
N GLN A 932 34.26 -16.23 24.82
CA GLN A 932 35.16 -16.75 25.84
C GLN A 932 36.56 -16.12 25.74
N GLU A 933 37.10 -16.02 24.53
CA GLU A 933 38.41 -15.41 24.27
C GLU A 933 38.44 -13.93 24.68
N THR A 934 37.35 -13.21 24.45
CA THR A 934 37.17 -11.81 24.86
C THR A 934 36.76 -11.63 26.33
N SER A 935 36.66 -12.73 27.11
CA SER A 935 36.28 -12.75 28.53
C SER A 935 34.88 -12.20 28.85
N VAL A 936 34.00 -12.07 27.84
CA VAL A 936 32.56 -11.76 28.01
C VAL A 936 31.84 -12.95 28.65
N ILE A 937 32.23 -14.17 28.29
CA ILE A 937 31.84 -15.42 28.93
C ILE A 937 33.03 -15.97 29.71
N GLN A 938 32.85 -16.16 31.01
CA GLN A 938 33.84 -16.75 31.89
C GLN A 938 33.26 -18.07 32.43
N LEU A 939 33.89 -19.19 32.06
CA LEU A 939 33.37 -20.52 32.39
C LEU A 939 33.32 -20.78 33.90
N ASP A 940 34.30 -20.25 34.65
CA ASP A 940 34.41 -20.36 36.10
C ASP A 940 34.22 -19.01 36.82
N GLY A 941 33.67 -18.00 36.12
CA GLY A 941 33.52 -16.62 36.61
C GLY A 941 32.13 -16.02 36.35
N ASP A 942 31.97 -14.74 36.67
CA ASP A 942 30.70 -14.02 36.52
C ASP A 942 30.46 -13.58 35.06
N SER A 943 29.90 -14.49 34.26
CA SER A 943 29.46 -14.19 32.89
C SER A 943 28.34 -13.15 32.89
N LYS A 944 28.30 -12.30 31.86
CA LYS A 944 27.31 -11.19 31.73
C LYS A 944 26.30 -11.38 30.60
N VAL A 945 26.41 -12.47 29.84
CA VAL A 945 25.55 -12.76 28.68
C VAL A 945 24.86 -14.11 28.83
N ALA A 946 23.58 -14.22 28.45
CA ALA A 946 22.88 -15.48 28.26
C ALA A 946 22.63 -15.71 26.76
N LEU A 947 22.73 -16.95 26.29
CA LEU A 947 22.58 -17.29 24.87
C LEU A 947 21.41 -18.25 24.64
N VAL A 948 20.52 -17.87 23.71
CA VAL A 948 19.39 -18.68 23.27
C VAL A 948 19.54 -18.92 21.77
N PHE A 949 19.57 -20.19 21.35
CA PHE A 949 19.72 -20.54 19.94
C PHE A 949 18.59 -21.44 19.48
N GLY A 950 18.03 -21.13 18.32
CA GLY A 950 17.32 -22.09 17.48
C GLY A 950 18.04 -22.25 16.15
N GLN A 951 18.27 -23.49 15.75
CA GLN A 951 19.11 -23.82 14.61
C GLN A 951 18.33 -23.77 13.29
N MET A 952 19.01 -23.54 12.16
CA MET A 952 18.36 -23.56 10.83
C MET A 952 17.64 -24.87 10.49
N ASN A 953 18.13 -26.00 11.00
CA ASN A 953 17.57 -27.33 10.78
C ASN A 953 16.46 -27.69 11.78
N GLU A 954 16.13 -26.81 12.73
CA GLU A 954 14.99 -27.03 13.62
C GLU A 954 13.66 -26.68 12.92
N PRO A 955 12.56 -27.34 13.31
CA PRO A 955 11.25 -27.07 12.73
C PRO A 955 10.84 -25.59 12.87
N PRO A 956 10.02 -25.08 11.93
CA PRO A 956 9.60 -23.69 11.95
C PRO A 956 8.87 -23.29 13.25
N GLY A 957 8.17 -24.23 13.91
CA GLY A 957 7.56 -24.00 15.22
C GLY A 957 8.56 -23.60 16.32
N ALA A 958 9.73 -24.24 16.35
CA ALA A 958 10.80 -23.90 17.29
C ALA A 958 11.41 -22.54 16.94
N ARG A 959 11.73 -22.31 15.66
CA ARG A 959 12.30 -21.05 15.17
C ARG A 959 11.38 -19.84 15.44
N ALA A 960 10.06 -20.02 15.34
CA ALA A 960 9.06 -18.98 15.62
C ALA A 960 8.90 -18.63 17.11
N ARG A 961 9.66 -19.27 18.03
CA ARG A 961 9.56 -19.04 19.49
C ARG A 961 10.87 -18.62 20.14
N VAL A 962 12.02 -18.80 19.47
CA VAL A 962 13.36 -18.48 20.00
C VAL A 962 13.45 -17.04 20.51
N ALA A 963 12.93 -16.07 19.74
CA ALA A 963 12.92 -14.66 20.13
C ALA A 963 12.15 -14.41 21.44
N LEU A 964 11.04 -15.12 21.66
CA LEU A 964 10.25 -15.01 22.88
C LEU A 964 10.99 -15.63 24.08
N THR A 965 11.71 -16.74 23.87
CA THR A 965 12.56 -17.36 24.89
C THR A 965 13.67 -16.40 25.33
N GLY A 966 14.37 -15.77 24.40
CA GLY A 966 15.39 -14.75 24.70
C GLY A 966 14.81 -13.53 25.42
N LEU A 967 13.68 -13.02 24.93
CA LEU A 967 12.97 -11.90 25.55
C LEU A 967 12.55 -12.21 27.00
N THR A 968 12.07 -13.42 27.28
CA THR A 968 11.66 -13.85 28.62
C THR A 968 12.83 -13.85 29.62
N VAL A 969 14.03 -14.21 29.17
CA VAL A 969 15.24 -14.11 30.00
C VAL A 969 15.57 -12.64 30.27
N ALA A 970 15.45 -11.77 29.27
CA ALA A 970 15.70 -10.33 29.42
C ALA A 970 14.68 -9.67 30.38
N GLU A 971 13.41 -10.05 30.27
CA GLU A 971 12.33 -9.56 31.15
C GLU A 971 12.57 -9.94 32.61
N TYR A 972 13.07 -11.14 32.89
CA TYR A 972 13.43 -11.50 34.27
C TYR A 972 14.45 -10.51 34.85
N PHE A 973 15.52 -10.20 34.10
CA PHE A 973 16.53 -9.27 34.57
C PHE A 973 15.99 -7.84 34.70
N ARG A 974 15.09 -7.41 33.81
CA ARG A 974 14.41 -6.10 33.89
C ARG A 974 13.46 -6.01 35.09
N ASP A 975 12.54 -6.96 35.22
CA ASP A 975 11.36 -6.83 36.07
C ASP A 975 11.57 -7.32 37.51
N GLU A 976 12.44 -8.32 37.68
CA GLU A 976 12.75 -8.93 38.98
C GLU A 976 14.08 -8.42 39.56
N GLU A 977 15.13 -8.28 38.72
CA GLU A 977 16.43 -7.76 39.17
C GLU A 977 16.62 -6.25 38.94
N GLY A 978 15.67 -5.57 38.27
CA GLY A 978 15.73 -4.11 38.05
C GLY A 978 16.94 -3.67 37.21
N GLN A 979 17.33 -4.46 36.23
CA GLN A 979 18.53 -4.23 35.41
C GLN A 979 18.18 -3.63 34.05
N ASP A 980 19.13 -2.88 33.50
CA ASP A 980 19.14 -2.54 32.07
C ASP A 980 19.76 -3.70 31.28
N VAL A 981 19.01 -4.16 30.28
CA VAL A 981 19.33 -5.35 29.51
C VAL A 981 19.44 -5.00 28.04
N LEU A 982 20.50 -5.49 27.40
CA LEU A 982 20.59 -5.50 25.93
C LEU A 982 20.12 -6.83 25.37
N LEU A 983 19.10 -6.78 24.53
CA LEU A 983 18.57 -7.94 23.81
C LEU A 983 19.02 -7.89 22.36
N PHE A 984 19.76 -8.90 21.92
CA PHE A 984 20.16 -9.07 20.52
C PHE A 984 19.29 -10.13 19.86
N ILE A 985 18.73 -9.81 18.70
CA ILE A 985 17.95 -10.73 17.87
C ILE A 985 18.62 -10.84 16.50
N ASP A 986 19.34 -11.93 16.25
CA ASP A 986 19.92 -12.25 14.94
C ASP A 986 19.33 -13.58 14.44
N ASN A 987 18.37 -13.62 13.52
CA ASN A 987 17.83 -12.50 12.73
C ASN A 987 16.32 -12.36 12.89
N ILE A 988 15.82 -11.14 13.07
CA ILE A 988 14.38 -10.90 13.23
C ILE A 988 13.57 -11.27 11.97
N PHE A 989 14.19 -11.21 10.80
CA PHE A 989 13.59 -11.71 9.56
C PHE A 989 13.33 -13.22 9.62
N ARG A 990 14.22 -14.00 10.24
CA ARG A 990 14.05 -15.45 10.38
C ARG A 990 12.93 -15.82 11.34
N PHE A 991 12.66 -14.98 12.33
CA PHE A 991 11.47 -15.10 13.18
C PHE A 991 10.19 -14.95 12.34
N THR A 992 10.14 -13.93 11.50
CA THR A 992 9.01 -13.67 10.60
C THR A 992 8.83 -14.78 9.56
N GLN A 993 9.92 -15.23 8.93
CA GLN A 993 9.90 -16.34 7.97
C GLN A 993 9.39 -17.63 8.61
N ALA A 994 9.85 -17.96 9.81
CA ALA A 994 9.37 -19.11 10.55
C ALA A 994 7.87 -18.99 10.87
N GLY A 995 7.38 -17.79 11.18
CA GLY A 995 5.95 -17.51 11.35
C GLY A 995 5.13 -17.78 10.08
N SER A 996 5.63 -17.40 8.91
CA SER A 996 5.00 -17.70 7.62
C SER A 996 4.93 -19.21 7.37
N GLU A 997 6.04 -19.93 7.59
CA GLU A 997 6.09 -21.39 7.45
C GLU A 997 5.10 -22.10 8.41
N VAL A 998 5.04 -21.69 9.69
CA VAL A 998 4.07 -22.24 10.65
C VAL A 998 2.63 -21.94 10.20
N SER A 999 2.36 -20.72 9.76
CA SER A 999 1.01 -20.31 9.32
C SER A 999 0.53 -21.11 8.12
N ALA A 1000 1.41 -21.34 7.13
CA ALA A 1000 1.13 -22.19 5.98
C ALA A 1000 0.79 -23.62 6.41
N LEU A 1001 1.57 -24.19 7.33
CA LEU A 1001 1.32 -25.54 7.86
C LEU A 1001 0.02 -25.64 8.69
N LEU A 1002 -0.41 -24.56 9.33
CA LEU A 1002 -1.69 -24.50 10.04
C LEU A 1002 -2.89 -24.36 9.10
N GLY A 1003 -2.67 -24.21 7.78
CA GLY A 1003 -3.74 -23.96 6.80
C GLY A 1003 -4.34 -22.56 6.92
N ARG A 1004 -3.64 -21.64 7.60
CA ARG A 1004 -4.03 -20.23 7.64
C ARG A 1004 -3.68 -19.61 6.31
N ILE A 1005 -4.59 -18.80 5.82
CA ILE A 1005 -4.39 -18.18 4.53
C ILE A 1005 -3.34 -17.05 4.65
N PRO A 1006 -2.27 -17.05 3.85
CA PRO A 1006 -1.29 -15.97 3.82
C PRO A 1006 -1.92 -14.60 3.52
N SER A 1007 -1.23 -13.55 3.98
CA SER A 1007 -1.51 -12.15 3.70
C SER A 1007 -0.60 -11.65 2.57
N ALA A 1008 -0.14 -10.40 2.60
CA ALA A 1008 0.73 -9.84 1.58
C ALA A 1008 2.03 -10.65 1.43
N VAL A 1009 2.45 -10.87 0.17
CA VAL A 1009 3.75 -11.48 -0.20
C VAL A 1009 4.03 -12.87 0.42
N GLY A 1010 2.99 -13.58 0.90
CA GLY A 1010 3.12 -14.95 1.44
C GLY A 1010 3.42 -15.03 2.94
N TYR A 1011 3.32 -13.93 3.69
CA TYR A 1011 3.48 -13.94 5.15
C TYR A 1011 2.19 -14.28 5.90
N GLN A 1012 2.32 -14.73 7.15
CA GLN A 1012 1.18 -15.05 8.01
C GLN A 1012 0.25 -13.84 8.21
N PRO A 1013 -1.09 -14.01 8.25
CA PRO A 1013 -2.03 -12.90 8.46
C PRO A 1013 -1.93 -12.30 9.86
N THR A 1014 -1.32 -13.02 10.80
CA THR A 1014 -1.03 -12.55 12.14
C THR A 1014 0.30 -11.80 12.25
N LEU A 1015 1.02 -11.53 11.15
CA LEU A 1015 2.38 -10.99 11.18
C LEU A 1015 2.49 -9.73 12.03
N ALA A 1016 1.61 -8.75 11.81
CA ALA A 1016 1.59 -7.51 12.57
C ALA A 1016 1.29 -7.73 14.06
N VAL A 1017 0.41 -8.69 14.39
CA VAL A 1017 0.05 -9.01 15.78
C VAL A 1017 1.19 -9.75 16.48
N ASP A 1018 1.77 -10.78 15.85
CA ASP A 1018 2.86 -11.57 16.41
C ASP A 1018 4.12 -10.72 16.60
N MET A 1019 4.43 -9.86 15.62
CA MET A 1019 5.51 -8.87 15.72
C MET A 1019 5.20 -7.86 16.81
N GLY A 1020 4.00 -7.27 16.82
CA GLY A 1020 3.60 -6.28 17.82
C GLY A 1020 3.66 -6.82 19.25
N LEU A 1021 3.12 -8.01 19.52
CA LEU A 1021 3.15 -8.63 20.85
C LEU A 1021 4.58 -8.82 21.37
N MET A 1022 5.52 -9.16 20.48
CA MET A 1022 6.92 -9.30 20.85
C MET A 1022 7.61 -7.93 21.03
N GLN A 1023 7.38 -6.99 20.11
CA GLN A 1023 8.00 -5.66 20.15
C GLN A 1023 7.50 -4.81 21.33
N GLU A 1024 6.22 -4.89 21.70
CA GLU A 1024 5.66 -4.09 22.80
C GLU A 1024 6.18 -4.52 24.19
N ARG A 1025 6.67 -5.75 24.31
CA ARG A 1025 7.36 -6.22 25.52
C ARG A 1025 8.76 -5.61 25.68
N ILE A 1026 9.36 -5.09 24.61
CA ILE A 1026 10.65 -4.40 24.62
C ILE A 1026 10.39 -2.92 24.91
N THR A 1027 10.61 -2.52 26.16
CA THR A 1027 10.38 -1.15 26.64
C THR A 1027 11.15 -0.86 27.93
N THR A 1028 11.15 0.40 28.34
CA THR A 1028 11.64 0.87 29.66
C THR A 1028 10.49 0.88 30.67
N THR A 1029 10.71 0.25 31.82
CA THR A 1029 9.82 0.31 32.97
C THR A 1029 10.41 1.17 34.08
N SER A 1030 9.65 1.41 35.15
CA SER A 1030 10.15 2.11 36.34
C SER A 1030 11.27 1.36 37.08
N LYS A 1031 11.52 0.08 36.75
CA LYS A 1031 12.51 -0.78 37.42
C LYS A 1031 13.79 -0.96 36.60
N GLY A 1032 13.70 -1.00 35.27
CA GLY A 1032 14.80 -1.24 34.36
C GLY A 1032 14.36 -1.12 32.91
N SER A 1033 15.26 -1.40 31.96
CA SER A 1033 14.95 -1.31 30.52
C SER A 1033 15.40 -2.52 29.73
N ILE A 1034 14.70 -2.82 28.63
CA ILE A 1034 15.20 -3.72 27.58
C ILE A 1034 15.42 -2.88 26.34
N THR A 1035 16.68 -2.69 25.96
CA THR A 1035 17.03 -2.08 24.68
C THR A 1035 17.35 -3.20 23.69
N SER A 1036 16.74 -3.21 22.51
CA SER A 1036 16.93 -4.29 21.54
C SER A 1036 17.73 -3.86 20.33
N VAL A 1037 18.67 -4.72 19.90
CA VAL A 1037 19.39 -4.58 18.63
C VAL A 1037 19.05 -5.78 17.75
N GLN A 1038 18.34 -5.51 16.67
CA GLN A 1038 17.73 -6.52 15.82
C GLN A 1038 18.40 -6.48 14.45
N ALA A 1039 19.09 -7.56 14.07
CA ALA A 1039 19.64 -7.68 12.74
C ALA A 1039 18.50 -7.88 11.75
N VAL A 1040 18.35 -6.97 10.79
CA VAL A 1040 17.29 -7.02 9.78
C VAL A 1040 17.91 -7.41 8.45
N TYR A 1041 17.45 -8.53 7.89
CA TYR A 1041 17.73 -8.89 6.51
C TYR A 1041 16.61 -8.33 5.62
N VAL A 1042 16.98 -7.58 4.58
CA VAL A 1042 16.04 -7.06 3.57
C VAL A 1042 16.15 -7.94 2.33
N PRO A 1043 15.13 -8.77 2.01
CA PRO A 1043 15.16 -9.63 0.83
C PRO A 1043 15.25 -8.79 -0.45
N ALA A 1044 16.20 -9.11 -1.33
CA ALA A 1044 16.40 -8.42 -2.61
C ALA A 1044 16.53 -6.88 -2.51
N ASP A 1045 16.93 -6.38 -1.32
CA ASP A 1045 16.96 -4.95 -1.01
C ASP A 1045 15.60 -4.24 -1.15
N ASP A 1046 14.49 -4.99 -1.11
CA ASP A 1046 13.12 -4.48 -1.13
C ASP A 1046 12.64 -4.13 0.29
N LEU A 1047 12.70 -2.83 0.63
CA LEU A 1047 12.23 -2.29 1.91
C LEU A 1047 10.69 -2.33 2.03
N THR A 1048 9.97 -2.59 0.94
CA THR A 1048 8.50 -2.68 0.90
C THR A 1048 7.98 -4.08 1.17
N ASP A 1049 8.86 -5.09 1.27
CA ASP A 1049 8.47 -6.43 1.69
C ASP A 1049 7.79 -6.36 3.09
N PRO A 1050 6.66 -7.07 3.31
CA PRO A 1050 5.89 -6.98 4.55
C PRO A 1050 6.69 -7.29 5.83
N ALA A 1051 7.72 -8.15 5.77
CA ALA A 1051 8.53 -8.51 6.93
C ALA A 1051 9.42 -7.36 7.44
N PRO A 1052 10.29 -6.75 6.61
CA PRO A 1052 11.01 -5.55 7.00
C PRO A 1052 10.06 -4.38 7.26
N ALA A 1053 9.02 -4.15 6.43
CA ALA A 1053 8.04 -3.07 6.63
C ALA A 1053 7.36 -3.11 8.01
N THR A 1054 6.90 -4.28 8.45
CA THR A 1054 6.27 -4.46 9.77
C THR A 1054 7.29 -4.26 10.89
N THR A 1055 8.53 -4.71 10.71
CA THR A 1055 9.60 -4.50 11.69
C THR A 1055 9.95 -3.02 11.82
N PHE A 1056 10.05 -2.29 10.69
CA PHE A 1056 10.38 -0.87 10.63
C PHE A 1056 9.43 0.02 11.43
N ALA A 1057 8.14 -0.31 11.45
CA ALA A 1057 7.13 0.44 12.20
C ALA A 1057 7.48 0.57 13.69
N HIS A 1058 8.19 -0.42 14.24
CA HIS A 1058 8.55 -0.46 15.66
C HIS A 1058 9.97 0.06 15.97
N LEU A 1059 10.80 0.40 14.98
CA LEU A 1059 12.18 0.80 15.24
C LEU A 1059 12.30 2.29 15.63
N ASP A 1060 13.13 2.56 16.63
CA ASP A 1060 13.45 3.91 17.11
C ASP A 1060 14.73 4.47 16.49
N ALA A 1061 15.65 3.60 16.11
CA ALA A 1061 16.87 3.95 15.40
C ALA A 1061 17.25 2.87 14.37
N THR A 1062 17.93 3.28 13.32
CA THR A 1062 18.44 2.42 12.24
C THR A 1062 19.93 2.67 12.05
N THR A 1063 20.72 1.61 12.16
CA THR A 1063 22.16 1.64 11.94
C THR A 1063 22.49 0.83 10.70
N VAL A 1064 23.02 1.49 9.67
CA VAL A 1064 23.31 0.88 8.38
C VAL A 1064 24.82 0.62 8.26
N LEU A 1065 25.21 -0.64 8.14
CA LEU A 1065 26.58 -1.03 7.82
C LEU A 1065 26.74 -1.18 6.30
N SER A 1066 27.42 -0.21 5.68
CA SER A 1066 27.55 -0.06 4.23
C SER A 1066 28.78 -0.77 3.68
N ARG A 1067 28.61 -1.43 2.53
CA ARG A 1067 29.73 -2.04 1.79
C ARG A 1067 30.72 -0.98 1.32
N GLY A 1068 30.24 0.19 0.86
CA GLY A 1068 31.10 1.26 0.37
C GLY A 1068 32.07 1.78 1.43
N ILE A 1069 31.61 1.91 2.69
CA ILE A 1069 32.49 2.32 3.81
C ILE A 1069 33.51 1.22 4.15
N SER A 1070 33.10 -0.05 4.10
CA SER A 1070 33.99 -1.19 4.32
C SER A 1070 35.07 -1.33 3.24
N GLU A 1071 34.75 -1.05 1.97
CA GLU A 1071 35.68 -1.04 0.84
C GLU A 1071 36.73 0.08 0.95
N LEU A 1072 36.38 1.20 1.60
CA LEU A 1072 37.33 2.25 1.97
C LEU A 1072 38.24 1.88 3.16
N GLY A 1073 38.02 0.70 3.76
CA GLY A 1073 38.77 0.20 4.90
C GLY A 1073 38.42 0.90 6.22
N ILE A 1074 37.25 1.55 6.32
CA ILE A 1074 36.82 2.30 7.51
C ILE A 1074 35.93 1.40 8.38
N TYR A 1075 36.31 1.21 9.65
CA TYR A 1075 35.59 0.35 10.60
C TYR A 1075 35.32 1.07 11.94
N PRO A 1076 34.10 0.96 12.53
CA PRO A 1076 32.95 0.19 12.02
C PRO A 1076 32.40 0.80 10.72
N ALA A 1077 31.88 -0.03 9.83
CA ALA A 1077 31.43 0.37 8.49
C ALA A 1077 30.06 1.06 8.50
N VAL A 1078 29.77 1.88 9.51
CA VAL A 1078 28.48 2.57 9.67
C VAL A 1078 28.41 3.72 8.69
N ASP A 1079 27.32 3.78 7.93
CA ASP A 1079 27.04 4.89 7.03
C ASP A 1079 26.46 6.08 7.82
N PRO A 1080 27.14 7.23 7.85
CA PRO A 1080 26.73 8.39 8.63
C PRO A 1080 25.51 9.15 8.07
N LEU A 1081 25.14 8.92 6.80
CA LEU A 1081 24.02 9.60 6.14
C LEU A 1081 22.77 8.71 6.07
N ASP A 1082 22.96 7.39 5.94
CA ASP A 1082 21.85 6.43 5.88
C ASP A 1082 21.42 5.91 7.26
N SER A 1083 22.25 6.08 8.30
CA SER A 1083 21.87 5.76 9.68
C SER A 1083 21.09 6.92 10.33
N LYS A 1084 20.01 6.60 11.06
CA LYS A 1084 19.05 7.58 11.60
C LYS A 1084 18.59 7.20 12.99
N SER A 1085 18.17 8.19 13.78
CA SER A 1085 17.58 7.98 15.11
C SER A 1085 16.49 9.00 15.39
N ARG A 1086 15.38 8.56 15.98
CA ARG A 1086 14.28 9.45 16.42
C ARG A 1086 14.70 10.38 17.56
N ILE A 1087 15.72 10.00 18.33
CA ILE A 1087 16.18 10.80 19.48
C ILE A 1087 17.32 11.77 19.13
N LEU A 1088 17.72 11.87 17.86
CA LEU A 1088 18.57 12.96 17.36
C LEU A 1088 17.75 14.26 17.26
N ASP A 1089 17.26 14.72 18.41
CA ASP A 1089 16.40 15.89 18.59
C ASP A 1089 17.04 16.80 19.66
N PRO A 1090 17.20 18.11 19.41
CA PRO A 1090 17.85 19.02 20.35
C PRO A 1090 17.17 19.07 21.72
N ARG A 1091 15.87 18.74 21.82
CA ARG A 1091 15.13 18.67 23.08
C ARG A 1091 15.54 17.49 23.96
N ILE A 1092 16.16 16.46 23.38
CA ILE A 1092 16.58 15.23 24.08
C ILE A 1092 18.09 15.22 24.28
N ILE A 1093 18.86 15.40 23.20
CA ILE A 1093 20.33 15.31 23.23
C ILE A 1093 21.02 16.66 23.51
N GLY A 1094 20.27 17.76 23.50
CA GLY A 1094 20.78 19.11 23.68
C GLY A 1094 21.31 19.75 22.39
N ASP A 1095 21.29 21.08 22.34
CA ASP A 1095 21.66 21.87 21.16
C ASP A 1095 23.11 21.60 20.71
N ASP A 1096 24.05 21.49 21.64
CA ASP A 1096 25.48 21.34 21.29
C ASP A 1096 25.79 20.01 20.56
N HIS A 1097 25.12 18.92 20.98
CA HIS A 1097 25.21 17.64 20.30
C HIS A 1097 24.53 17.72 18.93
N TYR A 1098 23.28 18.19 18.90
CA TYR A 1098 22.49 18.28 17.67
C TYR A 1098 23.16 19.13 16.58
N ASP A 1099 23.68 20.30 16.93
CA ASP A 1099 24.37 21.20 16.01
C ASP A 1099 25.66 20.57 15.47
N THR A 1100 26.39 19.85 16.31
CA THR A 1100 27.64 19.19 15.91
C THR A 1100 27.33 18.04 14.94
N ALA A 1101 26.34 17.20 15.25
CA ALA A 1101 25.91 16.10 14.39
C ALA A 1101 25.40 16.60 13.03
N THR A 1102 24.54 17.64 13.04
CA THR A 1102 23.97 18.25 11.82
C THR A 1102 25.06 18.81 10.91
N LYS A 1103 26.05 19.52 11.46
CA LYS A 1103 27.18 20.06 10.69
C LYS A 1103 28.06 18.96 10.11
N VAL A 1104 28.30 17.88 10.86
CA VAL A 1104 29.03 16.70 10.35
C VAL A 1104 28.28 16.09 9.17
N GLN A 1105 26.96 15.89 9.27
CA GLN A 1105 26.13 15.37 8.18
C GLN A 1105 26.15 16.30 6.97
N GLN A 1106 26.05 17.62 7.18
CA GLN A 1106 26.08 18.61 6.12
C GLN A 1106 27.39 18.55 5.31
N ILE A 1107 28.55 18.53 5.98
CA ILE A 1107 29.86 18.43 5.30
C ILE A 1107 29.99 17.12 4.52
N LEU A 1108 29.51 16.01 5.07
CA LEU A 1108 29.55 14.71 4.39
C LEU A 1108 28.60 14.67 3.18
N GLN A 1109 27.45 15.32 3.27
CA GLN A 1109 26.49 15.46 2.16
C GLN A 1109 27.05 16.34 1.04
N GLU A 1110 27.64 17.49 1.38
CA GLU A 1110 28.33 18.38 0.44
C GLU A 1110 29.49 17.65 -0.26
N TYR A 1111 30.29 16.90 0.50
CA TYR A 1111 31.34 16.06 -0.06
C TYR A 1111 30.80 15.04 -1.08
N LYS A 1112 29.68 14.37 -0.77
CA LYS A 1112 29.03 13.43 -1.71
C LYS A 1112 28.63 14.11 -3.02
N SER A 1113 28.10 15.34 -2.97
CA SER A 1113 27.79 16.13 -4.17
C SER A 1113 29.04 16.56 -4.95
N LEU A 1114 30.16 16.81 -4.26
CA LEU A 1114 31.43 17.17 -4.89
C LEU A 1114 32.18 15.97 -5.47
N GLN A 1115 31.92 14.73 -5.01
CA GLN A 1115 32.58 13.52 -5.52
C GLN A 1115 32.35 13.29 -7.02
N ASP A 1116 31.14 13.53 -7.52
CA ASP A 1116 30.83 13.41 -8.96
C ASP A 1116 31.62 14.42 -9.79
N ILE A 1117 31.76 15.64 -9.28
CA ILE A 1117 32.56 16.71 -9.91
C ILE A 1117 34.05 16.31 -9.92
N ILE A 1118 34.58 15.83 -8.80
CA ILE A 1118 35.98 15.37 -8.69
C ILE A 1118 36.26 14.20 -9.64
N ALA A 1119 35.30 13.27 -9.80
CA ALA A 1119 35.45 12.12 -10.68
C ALA A 1119 35.51 12.51 -12.17
N ILE A 1120 34.82 13.59 -12.55
CA ILE A 1120 34.72 14.05 -13.95
C ILE A 1120 35.82 15.06 -14.30
N LEU A 1121 35.99 16.09 -13.46
CA LEU A 1121 36.82 17.27 -13.75
C LEU A 1121 38.15 17.27 -13.00
N GLY A 1122 38.30 16.43 -11.97
CA GLY A 1122 39.48 16.41 -11.11
C GLY A 1122 39.41 17.41 -9.95
N MET A 1123 40.24 17.21 -8.92
CA MET A 1123 40.25 18.01 -7.69
C MET A 1123 40.69 19.47 -7.90
N ASP A 1124 41.50 19.72 -8.93
CA ASP A 1124 42.09 21.04 -9.19
C ASP A 1124 41.07 22.09 -9.64
N GLU A 1125 39.94 21.64 -10.22
CA GLU A 1125 38.85 22.48 -10.74
C GLU A 1125 37.86 22.94 -9.65
N LEU A 1126 38.03 22.47 -8.42
CA LEU A 1126 37.22 22.92 -7.28
C LEU A 1126 37.65 24.30 -6.77
N SER A 1127 36.71 25.07 -6.22
CA SER A 1127 37.05 26.29 -5.51
C SER A 1127 37.88 25.97 -4.25
N GLU A 1128 38.69 26.91 -3.76
CA GLU A 1128 39.49 26.69 -2.55
C GLU A 1128 38.61 26.37 -1.32
N ALA A 1129 37.38 26.89 -1.28
CA ALA A 1129 36.40 26.54 -0.25
C ALA A 1129 35.92 25.10 -0.38
N ASP A 1130 35.62 24.64 -1.61
CA ASP A 1130 35.19 23.26 -1.87
C ASP A 1130 36.31 22.25 -1.61
N LYS A 1131 37.56 22.60 -1.96
CA LYS A 1131 38.74 21.78 -1.62
C LYS A 1131 38.87 21.60 -0.11
N LEU A 1132 38.71 22.68 0.66
CA LEU A 1132 38.74 22.61 2.11
C LEU A 1132 37.59 21.75 2.67
N THR A 1133 36.38 21.86 2.11
CA THR A 1133 35.24 21.00 2.46
C THR A 1133 35.55 19.53 2.21
N VAL A 1134 36.13 19.18 1.05
CA VAL A 1134 36.53 17.81 0.69
C VAL A 1134 37.59 17.27 1.64
N GLU A 1135 38.62 18.05 1.96
CA GLU A 1135 39.68 17.64 2.88
C GLU A 1135 39.14 17.37 4.29
N ARG A 1136 38.31 18.27 4.80
CA ARG A 1136 37.67 18.10 6.12
C ARG A 1136 36.70 16.92 6.12
N ALA A 1137 35.91 16.72 5.07
CA ALA A 1137 35.02 15.58 4.95
C ALA A 1137 35.77 14.25 4.96
N ARG A 1138 36.90 14.14 4.25
CA ARG A 1138 37.76 12.95 4.25
C ARG A 1138 38.38 12.65 5.62
N LYS A 1139 38.71 13.69 6.40
CA LYS A 1139 39.18 13.56 7.79
C LYS A 1139 38.05 13.12 8.71
N ILE A 1140 36.87 13.73 8.62
CA ILE A 1140 35.66 13.36 9.36
C ILE A 1140 35.28 11.91 9.09
N GLN A 1141 35.24 11.49 7.81
CA GLN A 1141 34.91 10.12 7.42
C GLN A 1141 35.85 9.09 8.05
N ARG A 1142 37.16 9.37 8.10
CA ARG A 1142 38.13 8.53 8.80
C ARG A 1142 38.00 8.63 10.31
N PHE A 1143 37.71 9.80 10.86
CA PHE A 1143 37.56 10.00 12.30
C PHE A 1143 36.32 9.30 12.88
N LEU A 1144 35.33 8.96 12.05
CA LEU A 1144 34.21 8.10 12.44
C LEU A 1144 34.64 6.64 12.69
N SER A 1145 35.81 6.22 12.21
CA SER A 1145 36.39 4.92 12.60
C SER A 1145 36.81 4.90 14.07
N GLN A 1146 36.80 3.71 14.66
CA GLN A 1146 37.14 3.53 16.06
C GLN A 1146 37.80 2.16 16.29
N PRO A 1147 38.89 2.09 17.08
CA PRO A 1147 39.48 0.82 17.45
C PRO A 1147 38.57 0.08 18.44
N PHE A 1148 38.05 -1.07 18.04
CA PHE A 1148 37.23 -1.93 18.88
C PHE A 1148 38.08 -2.90 19.70
N ALA A 1149 37.71 -3.11 20.96
CA ALA A 1149 38.42 -4.03 21.85
C ALA A 1149 38.33 -5.47 21.36
N VAL A 1150 37.14 -5.87 20.88
CA VAL A 1150 36.93 -7.24 20.34
C VAL A 1150 37.71 -7.47 19.03
N ALA A 1151 38.08 -6.40 18.32
CA ALA A 1151 38.83 -6.47 17.07
C ALA A 1151 40.36 -6.34 17.25
N GLN A 1152 40.86 -6.16 18.48
CA GLN A 1152 42.29 -5.98 18.73
C GLN A 1152 43.14 -7.15 18.25
N VAL A 1153 42.62 -8.39 18.36
CA VAL A 1153 43.30 -9.59 17.88
C VAL A 1153 43.50 -9.61 16.36
N PHE A 1154 42.63 -8.94 15.60
CA PHE A 1154 42.71 -8.84 14.14
C PHE A 1154 43.47 -7.60 13.67
N THR A 1155 43.31 -6.47 14.38
CA THR A 1155 43.85 -5.17 13.98
C THR A 1155 45.23 -4.88 14.57
N GLY A 1156 45.58 -5.52 15.70
CA GLY A 1156 46.77 -5.19 16.49
C GLY A 1156 46.70 -3.82 17.19
N ILE A 1157 45.55 -3.12 17.11
CA ILE A 1157 45.32 -1.81 17.72
C ILE A 1157 44.51 -2.00 19.01
N GLU A 1158 44.97 -1.40 20.10
CA GLU A 1158 44.26 -1.45 21.38
C GLU A 1158 42.90 -0.76 21.28
N GLY A 1159 41.84 -1.46 21.71
CA GLY A 1159 40.48 -0.94 21.67
C GLY A 1159 40.25 0.24 22.60
N GLN A 1160 39.41 1.19 22.18
CA GLN A 1160 39.11 2.39 22.97
C GLN A 1160 37.59 2.61 23.08
N LEU A 1161 37.13 2.83 24.31
CA LEU A 1161 35.78 3.30 24.62
C LEU A 1161 35.82 4.82 24.71
N VAL A 1162 35.02 5.51 23.90
CA VAL A 1162 35.05 6.97 23.78
C VAL A 1162 33.83 7.58 24.46
N ASP A 1163 34.05 8.56 25.34
CA ASP A 1163 32.96 9.30 25.99
C ASP A 1163 32.23 10.23 25.00
N ILE A 1164 30.92 10.38 25.17
CA ILE A 1164 30.07 11.19 24.28
C ILE A 1164 30.46 12.66 24.28
N LYS A 1165 30.85 13.24 25.43
CA LYS A 1165 31.28 14.65 25.50
C LYS A 1165 32.58 14.87 24.74
N GLU A 1166 33.47 13.90 24.84
CA GLU A 1166 34.76 13.91 24.15
C GLU A 1166 34.60 13.71 22.64
N THR A 1167 33.60 12.91 22.23
CA THR A 1167 33.17 12.76 20.85
C THR A 1167 32.71 14.11 20.28
N ILE A 1168 31.72 14.75 20.92
CA ILE A 1168 31.18 16.04 20.49
C ILE A 1168 32.29 17.09 20.41
N ARG A 1169 33.12 17.22 21.46
CA ARG A 1169 34.25 18.17 21.48
C ARG A 1169 35.23 17.92 20.33
N SER A 1170 35.57 16.66 20.06
CA SER A 1170 36.54 16.30 19.02
C SER A 1170 36.01 16.61 17.62
N PHE A 1171 34.75 16.28 17.32
CA PHE A 1171 34.16 16.65 16.03
C PHE A 1171 34.01 18.16 15.88
N LYS A 1172 33.63 18.88 16.93
CA LYS A 1172 33.56 20.35 16.93
C LYS A 1172 34.91 21.00 16.64
N ALA A 1173 35.99 20.49 17.22
CA ALA A 1173 37.35 20.97 16.95
C ALA A 1173 37.77 20.71 15.48
N ILE A 1174 37.42 19.55 14.91
CA ILE A 1174 37.65 19.26 13.47
C ILE A 1174 36.85 20.24 12.60
N LEU A 1175 35.57 20.48 12.91
CA LEU A 1175 34.70 21.43 12.18
C LEU A 1175 35.26 22.86 12.22
N ASN A 1176 35.91 23.24 13.32
CA ASN A 1176 36.54 24.56 13.51
C ASN A 1176 37.93 24.67 12.86
N GLY A 1177 38.45 23.62 12.23
CA GLY A 1177 39.73 23.62 11.52
C GLY A 1177 40.95 23.31 12.38
N GLU A 1178 40.77 22.87 13.63
CA GLU A 1178 41.90 22.58 14.55
C GLU A 1178 42.74 21.36 14.12
N GLY A 1179 42.34 20.62 13.08
CA GLY A 1179 43.08 19.48 12.51
C GLY A 1179 43.38 19.63 11.02
N ASP A 1180 43.28 20.84 10.47
CA ASP A 1180 43.51 21.08 9.04
C ASP A 1180 44.98 20.86 8.64
N ASP A 1181 45.91 21.10 9.57
CA ASP A 1181 47.36 20.90 9.42
C ASP A 1181 47.81 19.43 9.44
N LEU A 1182 46.93 18.50 9.84
CA LEU A 1182 47.26 17.08 10.01
C LEU A 1182 46.92 16.25 8.76
N PRO A 1183 47.71 15.20 8.43
CA PRO A 1183 47.42 14.32 7.30
C PRO A 1183 46.15 13.49 7.54
N GLU A 1184 45.40 13.16 6.48
CA GLU A 1184 44.13 12.39 6.57
C GLU A 1184 44.27 11.07 7.35
N GLY A 1185 45.40 10.37 7.20
CA GLY A 1185 45.68 9.11 7.88
C GLY A 1185 45.82 9.21 9.40
N ALA A 1186 46.01 10.41 9.94
CA ALA A 1186 46.05 10.67 11.38
C ALA A 1186 44.70 10.42 12.07
N PHE A 1187 43.60 10.59 11.33
CA PHE A 1187 42.23 10.47 11.83
C PHE A 1187 41.69 9.04 11.80
N TYR A 1188 42.41 8.09 11.21
CA TYR A 1188 41.98 6.69 11.12
C TYR A 1188 42.30 5.91 12.40
N MET A 1189 41.33 5.16 12.92
CA MET A 1189 41.42 4.25 14.08
C MET A 1189 42.01 4.91 15.33
N VAL A 1190 41.44 6.05 15.71
CA VAL A 1190 41.80 6.81 16.93
C VAL A 1190 40.54 7.18 17.71
N GLY A 1191 40.62 7.30 19.03
CA GLY A 1191 39.50 7.68 19.88
C GLY A 1191 39.17 9.17 19.78
N ASP A 1192 40.02 10.03 20.34
CA ASP A 1192 39.80 11.48 20.41
C ASP A 1192 40.71 12.29 19.46
N ILE A 1193 40.47 13.60 19.38
CA ILE A 1193 41.29 14.49 18.53
C ILE A 1193 42.74 14.62 19.01
N ALA A 1194 43.01 14.44 20.30
CA ALA A 1194 44.37 14.46 20.83
C ALA A 1194 45.18 13.27 20.32
N SER A 1195 44.56 12.09 20.26
CA SER A 1195 45.13 10.88 19.66
C SER A 1195 45.37 11.06 18.15
N ALA A 1196 44.45 11.74 17.44
CA ALA A 1196 44.65 12.09 16.04
C ALA A 1196 45.88 13.01 15.87
N ARG A 1197 46.03 14.04 16.72
CA ARG A 1197 47.19 14.95 16.69
C ARG A 1197 48.51 14.24 16.94
N ALA A 1198 48.60 13.43 18.00
CA ALA A 1198 49.81 12.67 18.33
C ALA A 1198 50.20 11.70 17.19
N LYS A 1199 49.20 11.07 16.55
CA LYS A 1199 49.43 10.21 15.38
C LYS A 1199 49.89 11.00 14.16
N GLY A 1200 49.30 12.18 13.92
CA GLY A 1200 49.67 13.07 12.82
C GLY A 1200 51.10 13.60 12.95
N GLU A 1201 51.50 14.06 14.14
CA GLU A 1201 52.88 14.50 14.42
C GLU A 1201 53.90 13.39 14.15
N LYS A 1202 53.57 12.14 14.50
CA LYS A 1202 54.42 10.99 14.20
C LYS A 1202 54.53 10.72 12.69
N ILE A 1203 53.42 10.76 11.96
CA ILE A 1203 53.40 10.57 10.50
C ILE A 1203 54.23 11.66 9.81
N LEU A 1204 54.07 12.92 10.21
CA LEU A 1204 54.83 14.05 9.66
C LEU A 1204 56.33 13.92 9.97
N ALA A 1205 56.71 13.55 11.20
CA ALA A 1205 58.10 13.32 11.58
C ALA A 1205 58.75 12.12 10.87
N GLU A 1206 57.97 11.13 10.42
CA GLU A 1206 58.44 10.01 9.60
C GLU A 1206 58.59 10.42 8.13
N LEU A 1207 57.67 11.24 7.59
CA LEU A 1207 57.75 11.82 6.25
C LEU A 1207 58.91 12.82 6.09
N GLU A 1208 59.28 13.55 7.15
CA GLU A 1208 60.47 14.42 7.16
C GLU A 1208 61.80 13.63 7.20
N LYS A 1209 61.76 12.35 7.58
CA LYS A 1209 62.92 11.44 7.62
C LYS A 1209 63.09 10.59 6.36
N SER A 1210 62.04 10.46 5.55
CA SER A 1210 62.02 9.75 4.25
C SER A 1210 62.27 10.71 3.10
#